data_AF-A0A163E3F1-F1
#
_entry.id   AF-A0A163E3F1-F1
#
_cell.length_a   1.000
_cell.length_b   1.000
_cell.length_c   1.000
_cell.angle_alpha   90.00
_cell.angle_beta   90.00
_cell.angle_gamma   90.00
#
_symmetry.space_group_name_H-M   'P 1'
#
loop_
_entity.id
_entity.type
_entity.pdbx_description
1 polymer ?
#
loop_
_entity_poly.entity_id
_entity_poly.type
_entity_poly.pdbx_seq_one_letter_code
_entity_poly.pdbx_strand_id
1 'polypeptide(L)'
;MAPFNKGVSTYHCIQGLYWRESNGELLAVEGSNSKSLPEVWPQLKDEILSSTASWARVQLPSGKEIKSLQITSDVPALSNIKSNFPPSYQKEELHTLIAEIEHDNGRVLGMVTSKPKSLASDSFSIWAERFILLETQFQPFANISDSSTPWAAKNREICQTIAEIFERKLKNLSKDDQWNVCGREGFLNRVYGFVDKNLPILLALPAFPCKSPNPNKAGGIMPDLAENIALDVLYDFIKEVNAVYEPGATMWIINDGHVFSDCIGVDDEMIDTYDACMAEIYKERFPGQTAPAPAMDFKGLKNIFNSDSEGFQTLKKVAGNAHKMPHPVKTKMTGEAELCRRLMLGIGGADRAFIRSLIEQQEPETLGLYRGQTRFMLEDLADVPSVKSLSGKQKKKTAALVAEEMISRNQGYSNLVELLLPNYVRLSIHAHNNKGPKFAIRLLPKHMVRPIDDLDNRMEPVAAYEFQIPTPWHNCMIKVEGDDFLYLARSAVAKKALASADYTGSWVNGPDGSYFSLKRATAWVRTPTKLIIPQLSVEKVAIFDQKKGTIVVVSPLAERQRPIVICSPVVGRKNPLVVTNSGNGGRPIVICSPQSRRSASSLWSPVLQKVRNPVGSPIVRTKTSIAICSPVTEKNGATVTQAPVDNRPFKRVDSHWVRPGEKTSRLRMFVQNNLPQLRTQAV
;
A
#
# COMPACT_ATOMS: atom_id res chain seq x y z
N MET A 1 9.61 10.31 6.06
CA MET A 1 9.55 9.07 6.87
C MET A 1 8.36 9.14 7.81
N ALA A 2 7.90 8.01 8.35
CA ALA A 2 6.86 8.02 9.39
C ALA A 2 7.39 8.79 10.63
N PRO A 3 6.54 9.52 11.38
CA PRO A 3 6.99 10.31 12.52
C PRO A 3 7.80 9.52 13.55
N PHE A 4 7.47 8.24 13.72
CA PHE A 4 8.09 7.35 14.68
C PHE A 4 9.43 6.72 14.22
N ASN A 5 9.83 6.89 12.95
CA ASN A 5 11.09 6.34 12.43
C ASN A 5 12.27 7.27 12.74
N LYS A 6 12.58 7.40 14.04
CA LYS A 6 13.79 8.06 14.53
C LYS A 6 14.60 7.09 15.37
N GLY A 7 15.92 7.20 15.31
CA GLY A 7 16.81 6.30 16.01
C GLY A 7 18.28 6.66 15.78
N VAL A 8 19.16 5.83 16.34
CA VAL A 8 20.62 5.92 16.16
C VAL A 8 21.21 4.59 15.68
N SER A 9 20.37 3.67 15.21
CA SER A 9 20.83 2.47 14.50
C SER A 9 21.54 2.85 13.21
N THR A 10 22.31 1.92 12.64
CA THR A 10 23.13 2.16 11.44
C THR A 10 22.34 2.84 10.32
N TYR A 11 21.12 2.39 10.04
CA TYR A 11 20.22 2.99 9.06
C TYR A 11 20.03 4.51 9.26
N HIS A 12 19.78 4.95 10.49
CA HIS A 12 19.47 6.35 10.80
C HIS A 12 20.69 7.26 10.69
N CYS A 13 21.89 6.69 10.78
CA CYS A 13 23.17 7.38 10.67
C CYS A 13 23.74 7.37 9.25
N ILE A 14 23.14 6.64 8.30
CA ILE A 14 23.58 6.63 6.90
C ILE A 14 23.06 7.88 6.18
N GLN A 15 23.97 8.68 5.64
CA GLN A 15 23.65 9.78 4.73
C GLN A 15 23.25 9.24 3.36
N GLY A 16 23.92 8.19 2.89
CA GLY A 16 23.54 7.45 1.71
C GLY A 16 24.63 6.49 1.24
N LEU A 17 24.23 5.59 0.36
CA LEU A 17 25.10 4.73 -0.43
C LEU A 17 25.42 5.41 -1.75
N TYR A 18 26.58 5.14 -2.32
CA TYR A 18 26.97 5.69 -3.61
C TYR A 18 27.87 4.74 -4.40
N TRP A 19 27.82 4.91 -5.71
CA TRP A 19 28.81 4.35 -6.64
C TRP A 19 29.66 5.47 -7.21
N ARG A 20 30.97 5.24 -7.36
CA ARG A 20 31.87 6.15 -8.05
C ARG A 20 32.89 5.42 -8.91
N GLU A 21 33.43 6.14 -9.89
CA GLU A 21 34.61 5.73 -10.64
C GLU A 21 35.89 5.99 -9.81
N SER A 22 37.02 5.41 -10.25
CA SER A 22 38.32 5.56 -9.59
C SER A 22 38.82 7.01 -9.55
N ASN A 23 38.44 7.82 -10.54
CA ASN A 23 38.70 9.28 -10.61
C ASN A 23 37.78 10.12 -9.69
N GLY A 24 36.92 9.48 -8.90
CA GLY A 24 35.96 10.09 -7.98
C GLY A 24 34.70 10.67 -8.63
N GLU A 25 34.43 10.41 -9.91
CA GLU A 25 33.14 10.73 -10.54
C GLU A 25 32.01 9.91 -9.90
N LEU A 26 30.94 10.59 -9.47
CA LEU A 26 29.77 9.98 -8.84
C LEU A 26 28.85 9.39 -9.91
N LEU A 27 28.54 8.10 -9.80
CA LEU A 27 27.73 7.36 -10.76
C LEU A 27 26.27 7.25 -10.33
N ALA A 28 26.04 6.97 -9.05
CA ALA A 28 24.70 6.81 -8.48
C ALA A 28 24.72 7.04 -6.98
N VAL A 29 23.58 7.45 -6.44
CA VAL A 29 23.34 7.61 -5.00
C VAL A 29 22.02 6.98 -4.61
N GLU A 30 21.92 6.47 -3.38
CA GLU A 30 20.72 5.81 -2.89
C GLU A 30 20.58 5.90 -1.37
N GLY A 31 19.35 5.78 -0.88
CA GLY A 31 18.99 5.79 0.54
C GLY A 31 18.19 7.02 0.95
N SER A 32 17.43 6.92 2.04
CA SER A 32 16.44 7.92 2.45
C SER A 32 16.99 9.33 2.72
N ASN A 33 18.29 9.46 3.03
CA ASN A 33 18.95 10.72 3.33
C ASN A 33 19.85 11.23 2.18
N SER A 34 19.92 10.49 1.07
CA SER A 34 20.93 10.69 0.02
C SER A 34 20.72 11.93 -0.84
N LYS A 35 19.57 12.61 -0.71
CA LYS A 35 19.18 13.72 -1.60
C LYS A 35 20.22 14.84 -1.69
N SER A 36 20.91 15.16 -0.59
CA SER A 36 21.94 16.19 -0.56
C SER A 36 23.34 15.68 -0.94
N LEU A 37 23.54 14.36 -1.07
CA LEU A 37 24.85 13.79 -1.37
C LEU A 37 25.45 14.30 -2.68
N PRO A 38 24.72 14.38 -3.81
CA PRO A 38 25.27 14.93 -5.04
C PRO A 38 25.75 16.38 -4.91
N GLU A 39 25.07 17.20 -4.10
CA GLU A 39 25.42 18.60 -3.88
C GLU A 39 26.71 18.75 -3.04
N VAL A 40 26.90 17.89 -2.04
CA VAL A 40 28.10 17.91 -1.18
C VAL A 40 29.26 17.07 -1.73
N TRP A 41 29.01 16.25 -2.75
CA TRP A 41 29.99 15.32 -3.30
C TRP A 41 31.32 15.96 -3.68
N PRO A 42 31.40 17.16 -4.30
CA PRO A 42 32.68 17.77 -4.61
C PRO A 42 33.61 17.92 -3.40
N GLN A 43 33.09 18.33 -2.25
CA GLN A 43 33.87 18.47 -1.02
C GLN A 43 34.34 17.12 -0.48
N LEU A 44 33.45 16.12 -0.50
CA LEU A 44 33.79 14.75 -0.08
C LEU A 44 34.82 14.12 -1.01
N LYS A 45 34.68 14.33 -2.33
CA LYS A 45 35.58 13.84 -3.37
C LYS A 45 37.00 14.37 -3.15
N ASP A 46 37.15 15.66 -2.83
CA ASP A 46 38.46 16.27 -2.59
C ASP A 46 39.17 15.61 -1.38
N GLU A 47 38.44 15.29 -0.31
CA GLU A 47 39.00 14.53 0.81
C GLU A 47 39.33 13.08 0.44
N ILE A 48 38.43 12.38 -0.26
CA ILE A 48 38.60 10.99 -0.70
C ILE A 48 39.86 10.84 -1.56
N LEU A 49 40.10 11.79 -2.47
CA LEU A 49 41.20 11.76 -3.42
C LEU A 49 42.46 12.49 -2.93
N SER A 50 42.41 13.09 -1.74
CA SER A 50 43.57 13.80 -1.18
C SER A 50 44.75 12.85 -0.98
N SER A 51 45.96 13.29 -1.37
CA SER A 51 47.19 12.55 -1.11
C SER A 51 47.53 12.44 0.39
N THR A 52 46.91 13.27 1.23
CA THR A 52 47.06 13.23 2.69
C THR A 52 45.97 12.41 3.39
N ALA A 53 45.03 11.82 2.64
CA ALA A 53 43.94 11.02 3.20
C ALA A 53 44.48 9.77 3.91
N SER A 54 44.18 9.65 5.20
CA SER A 54 44.59 8.51 6.02
C SER A 54 43.49 7.46 6.08
N TRP A 55 43.56 6.47 5.19
CA TRP A 55 42.60 5.37 5.12
C TRP A 55 42.95 4.25 6.10
N ALA A 56 42.02 3.93 6.99
CA ALA A 56 42.02 2.66 7.72
C ALA A 56 41.62 1.53 6.75
N ARG A 57 42.26 0.35 6.88
CA ARG A 57 42.06 -0.78 5.96
C ARG A 57 41.73 -2.04 6.75
N VAL A 58 40.77 -2.80 6.25
CA VAL A 58 40.38 -4.10 6.80
C VAL A 58 40.37 -5.10 5.67
N GLN A 59 41.25 -6.10 5.80
CA GLN A 59 41.31 -7.22 4.88
C GLN A 59 40.34 -8.31 5.32
N LEU A 60 39.49 -8.76 4.40
CA LEU A 60 38.54 -9.83 4.61
C LEU A 60 39.14 -11.17 4.15
N PRO A 61 38.78 -12.30 4.78
CA PRO A 61 39.21 -13.63 4.32
C PRO A 61 38.91 -13.94 2.84
N SER A 62 37.86 -13.34 2.25
CA SER A 62 37.60 -13.40 0.80
C SER A 62 38.64 -12.70 -0.08
N GLY A 63 39.60 -11.98 0.49
CA GLY A 63 40.60 -11.17 -0.24
C GLY A 63 40.11 -9.77 -0.61
N LYS A 64 38.85 -9.43 -0.28
CA LYS A 64 38.32 -8.07 -0.44
C LYS A 64 38.84 -7.14 0.65
N GLU A 65 39.08 -5.88 0.30
CA GLU A 65 39.49 -4.83 1.23
C GLU A 65 38.35 -3.82 1.43
N ILE A 66 38.03 -3.51 2.70
CA ILE A 66 37.20 -2.35 3.04
C ILE A 66 38.10 -1.25 3.56
N LYS A 67 37.99 -0.07 2.95
CA LYS A 67 38.71 1.14 3.33
C LYS A 67 37.77 2.07 4.09
N SER A 68 38.25 2.76 5.11
CA SER A 68 37.48 3.78 5.82
C SER A 68 38.26 5.06 6.06
N LEU A 69 37.62 6.20 5.84
CA LEU A 69 38.18 7.54 5.98
C LEU A 69 37.29 8.36 6.91
N GLN A 70 37.91 9.02 7.89
CA GLN A 70 37.21 9.99 8.72
C GLN A 70 37.20 11.35 8.02
N ILE A 71 36.01 11.92 7.88
CA ILE A 71 35.83 13.24 7.30
C ILE A 71 36.05 14.29 8.39
N THR A 72 36.92 15.25 8.09
CA THR A 72 37.32 16.29 9.06
C THR A 72 36.98 17.70 8.60
N SER A 73 36.67 17.91 7.31
CA SER A 73 36.08 19.17 6.87
C SER A 73 34.69 19.38 7.46
N ASP A 74 34.36 20.66 7.64
CA ASP A 74 33.00 21.06 7.95
C ASP A 74 32.15 21.02 6.67
N VAL A 75 31.21 20.08 6.62
CA VAL A 75 30.23 19.94 5.53
C VAL A 75 28.83 20.16 6.14
N PRO A 76 28.34 21.42 6.23
CA PRO A 76 27.15 21.76 7.02
C PRO A 76 25.90 20.97 6.67
N ALA A 77 25.71 20.62 5.39
CA ALA A 77 24.55 19.87 4.93
C ALA A 77 24.47 18.44 5.52
N LEU A 78 25.60 17.84 5.93
CA LEU A 78 25.58 16.53 6.62
C LEU A 78 24.93 16.63 8.01
N SER A 79 24.88 17.81 8.63
CA SER A 79 24.23 17.99 9.94
C SER A 79 22.71 17.77 9.90
N ASN A 80 22.08 17.79 8.72
CA ASN A 80 20.64 17.56 8.56
C ASN A 80 20.20 16.16 9.03
N ILE A 81 21.11 15.19 9.03
CA ILE A 81 20.84 13.83 9.50
C ILE A 81 20.42 13.77 10.98
N LYS A 82 20.81 14.77 11.78
CA LYS A 82 20.41 14.88 13.20
C LYS A 82 18.89 14.89 13.38
N SER A 83 18.13 15.30 12.36
CA SER A 83 16.66 15.27 12.39
C SER A 83 16.09 13.85 12.52
N ASN A 84 16.84 12.82 12.12
CA ASN A 84 16.50 11.41 12.26
C ASN A 84 16.75 10.87 13.67
N PHE A 85 17.49 11.59 14.51
CA PHE A 85 17.85 11.13 15.85
C PHE A 85 16.76 11.49 16.86
N PRO A 86 16.60 10.70 17.94
CA PRO A 86 15.76 11.11 19.04
C PRO A 86 16.37 12.34 19.75
N PRO A 87 15.56 13.15 20.46
CA PRO A 87 15.99 14.44 20.99
C PRO A 87 17.28 14.43 21.83
N SER A 88 17.58 13.31 22.50
CA SER A 88 18.78 13.13 23.33
C SER A 88 20.08 13.23 22.54
N TYR A 89 20.10 12.85 21.26
CA TYR A 89 21.32 12.84 20.44
C TYR A 89 21.41 14.00 19.45
N GLN A 90 20.34 14.79 19.26
CA GLN A 90 20.29 15.85 18.24
C GLN A 90 21.30 16.98 18.48
N LYS A 91 21.77 17.16 19.71
CA LYS A 91 22.73 18.20 20.07
C LYS A 91 24.18 17.73 20.02
N GLU A 92 24.43 16.43 19.87
CA GLU A 92 25.78 15.90 19.85
C GLU A 92 26.53 16.31 18.57
N GLU A 93 27.85 16.41 18.70
CA GLU A 93 28.75 16.48 17.55
C GLU A 93 28.65 15.20 16.73
N LEU A 94 28.88 15.32 15.41
CA LEU A 94 28.87 14.19 14.51
C LEU A 94 30.28 13.66 14.30
N HIS A 95 30.40 12.35 14.22
CA HIS A 95 31.54 11.65 13.68
C HIS A 95 31.13 11.11 12.30
N THR A 96 31.72 11.67 11.25
CA THR A 96 31.42 11.30 9.87
C THR A 96 32.51 10.39 9.32
N LEU A 97 32.09 9.25 8.77
CA LEU A 97 32.95 8.25 8.15
C LEU A 97 32.50 7.99 6.72
N ILE A 98 33.48 7.77 5.85
CA ILE A 98 33.31 7.14 4.56
C ILE A 98 33.85 5.72 4.67
N ALA A 99 33.09 4.74 4.18
CA ALA A 99 33.56 3.37 4.00
C ALA A 99 33.37 2.95 2.55
N GLU A 100 34.39 2.33 1.96
CA GLU A 100 34.45 1.99 0.54
C GLU A 100 34.96 0.57 0.31
N ILE A 101 34.40 -0.08 -0.71
CA ILE A 101 34.85 -1.35 -1.26
C ILE A 101 34.98 -1.23 -2.78
N GLU A 102 36.12 -1.68 -3.30
CA GLU A 102 36.39 -1.69 -4.74
C GLU A 102 35.93 -3.02 -5.34
N HIS A 103 35.30 -2.95 -6.51
CA HIS A 103 34.82 -4.10 -7.25
C HIS A 103 35.72 -4.39 -8.46
N ASP A 104 35.67 -5.62 -8.96
CA ASP A 104 36.54 -6.13 -10.04
C ASP A 104 36.48 -5.31 -11.34
N ASN A 105 35.41 -4.55 -11.54
CA ASN A 105 35.24 -3.64 -12.69
C ASN A 105 35.90 -2.25 -12.47
N GLY A 106 36.66 -2.06 -11.39
CA GLY A 106 37.33 -0.81 -11.03
C GLY A 106 36.43 0.26 -10.40
N ARG A 107 35.13 -0.02 -10.25
CA ARG A 107 34.19 0.89 -9.59
C ARG A 107 34.20 0.68 -8.09
N VAL A 108 33.88 1.75 -7.37
CA VAL A 108 33.87 1.76 -5.91
C VAL A 108 32.44 1.95 -5.42
N LEU A 109 31.98 1.00 -4.62
CA LEU A 109 30.77 1.14 -3.81
C LEU A 109 31.18 1.74 -2.47
N GLY A 110 30.52 2.82 -2.07
CA GLY A 110 30.80 3.49 -0.82
C GLY A 110 29.55 3.88 -0.06
N MET A 111 29.78 4.26 1.18
CA MET A 111 28.75 4.71 2.11
C MET A 111 29.28 5.85 2.95
N VAL A 112 28.44 6.88 3.14
CA VAL A 112 28.72 7.98 4.06
C VAL A 112 27.83 7.81 5.29
N THR A 113 28.44 7.75 6.48
CA THR A 113 27.72 7.71 7.75
C THR A 113 28.12 8.87 8.64
N SER A 114 27.15 9.44 9.35
CA SER A 114 27.36 10.51 10.32
C SER A 114 26.65 10.14 11.61
N LYS A 115 27.43 9.71 12.61
CA LYS A 115 26.93 9.21 13.90
C LYS A 115 27.09 10.26 15.00
N PRO A 116 26.28 10.23 16.07
CA PRO A 116 26.64 10.92 17.30
C PRO A 116 28.02 10.49 17.78
N LYS A 117 28.86 11.44 18.19
CA LYS A 117 30.26 11.18 18.61
C LYS A 117 30.37 10.15 19.72
N SER A 118 29.39 10.09 20.62
CA SER A 118 29.31 9.07 21.69
C SER A 118 29.19 7.63 21.18
N LEU A 119 28.76 7.43 19.93
CA LEU A 119 28.53 6.12 19.30
C LEU A 119 29.55 5.80 18.19
N ALA A 120 30.58 6.64 18.00
CA ALA A 120 31.54 6.51 16.91
C ALA A 120 32.30 5.17 16.92
N SER A 121 32.62 4.66 18.11
CA SER A 121 33.39 3.42 18.31
C SER A 121 32.52 2.18 18.55
N ASP A 122 31.21 2.25 18.30
CA ASP A 122 30.32 1.12 18.50
C ASP A 122 30.64 -0.04 17.52
N SER A 123 31.10 -1.15 18.09
CA SER A 123 31.55 -2.33 17.32
C SER A 123 30.46 -2.94 16.45
N PHE A 124 29.20 -2.92 16.92
CA PHE A 124 28.07 -3.43 16.15
C PHE A 124 27.79 -2.55 14.94
N SER A 125 27.77 -1.22 15.11
CA SER A 125 27.57 -0.26 14.02
C SER A 125 28.64 -0.39 12.95
N ILE A 126 29.92 -0.53 13.34
CA ILE A 126 31.04 -0.74 12.41
C ILE A 126 30.84 -2.05 11.61
N TRP A 127 30.41 -3.13 12.28
CA TRP A 127 30.08 -4.37 11.59
C TRP A 127 28.92 -4.19 10.61
N ALA A 128 27.82 -3.56 11.06
CA ALA A 128 26.61 -3.39 10.27
C ALA A 128 26.90 -2.59 8.98
N GLU A 129 27.77 -1.60 9.08
CA GLU A 129 28.22 -0.83 7.92
C GLU A 129 28.95 -1.71 6.88
N ARG A 130 29.86 -2.57 7.35
CA ARG A 130 30.57 -3.52 6.47
C ARG A 130 29.61 -4.54 5.86
N PHE A 131 28.69 -5.06 6.65
CA PHE A 131 27.66 -6.00 6.18
C PHE A 131 26.82 -5.38 5.07
N ILE A 132 26.37 -4.12 5.23
CA ILE A 132 25.60 -3.42 4.20
C ILE A 132 26.42 -3.27 2.92
N LEU A 133 27.69 -2.86 2.99
CA LEU A 133 28.56 -2.73 1.81
C LEU A 133 28.80 -4.05 1.09
N LEU A 134 28.83 -5.17 1.82
CA LEU A 134 29.07 -6.50 1.24
C LEU A 134 27.81 -7.13 0.63
N GLU A 135 26.64 -6.90 1.24
CA GLU A 135 25.40 -7.61 0.89
C GLU A 135 24.38 -6.76 0.14
N THR A 136 24.56 -5.43 0.07
CA THR A 136 23.64 -4.57 -0.68
C THR A 136 23.67 -4.92 -2.17
N GLN A 137 22.49 -5.05 -2.77
CA GLN A 137 22.32 -5.28 -4.20
C GLN A 137 22.22 -3.95 -4.97
N PHE A 138 22.84 -2.88 -4.44
CA PHE A 138 22.82 -1.57 -5.07
C PHE A 138 23.62 -1.56 -6.38
N GLN A 139 22.94 -1.22 -7.47
CA GLN A 139 23.47 -1.04 -8.80
C GLN A 139 23.40 0.43 -9.22
N PRO A 140 24.41 0.93 -9.96
CA PRO A 140 24.42 2.31 -10.45
C PRO A 140 23.49 2.48 -11.65
N PHE A 141 22.19 2.52 -11.37
CA PHE A 141 21.14 2.71 -12.37
C PHE A 141 20.97 4.19 -12.71
N ALA A 142 20.79 4.47 -14.00
CA ALA A 142 20.43 5.79 -14.47
C ALA A 142 18.94 6.07 -14.27
N ASN A 143 18.59 7.35 -14.15
CA ASN A 143 17.20 7.79 -14.24
C ASN A 143 16.76 7.89 -15.69
N ILE A 144 15.44 7.87 -15.90
CA ILE A 144 14.84 8.08 -17.22
C ILE A 144 15.24 9.48 -17.73
N SER A 145 15.62 9.58 -19.01
CA SER A 145 16.01 10.85 -19.64
C SER A 145 15.14 11.15 -20.86
N ASP A 146 15.12 12.42 -21.28
CA ASP A 146 14.43 12.88 -22.50
C ASP A 146 15.24 12.67 -23.78
N SER A 147 16.31 11.86 -23.73
CA SER A 147 17.15 11.56 -24.90
C SER A 147 16.30 11.07 -26.08
N SER A 148 16.51 11.67 -27.26
CA SER A 148 15.79 11.33 -28.48
C SER A 148 16.37 10.13 -29.22
N THR A 149 17.39 9.46 -28.67
CA THR A 149 17.99 8.31 -29.33
C THR A 149 16.99 7.16 -29.46
N PRO A 150 17.02 6.37 -30.56
CA PRO A 150 16.03 5.32 -30.79
C PRO A 150 15.92 4.30 -29.65
N TRP A 151 17.05 3.91 -29.04
CA TRP A 151 17.04 2.97 -27.91
C TRP A 151 16.44 3.60 -26.65
N ALA A 152 16.73 4.87 -26.36
CA ALA A 152 16.19 5.55 -25.19
C ALA A 152 14.66 5.71 -25.32
N ALA A 153 14.17 6.05 -26.51
CA ALA A 153 12.75 6.11 -26.81
C ALA A 153 12.05 4.75 -26.60
N LYS A 154 12.65 3.66 -27.11
CA LYS A 154 12.15 2.30 -26.92
C LYS A 154 12.13 1.89 -25.44
N ASN A 155 13.20 2.17 -24.69
CA ASN A 155 13.27 1.87 -23.26
C ASN A 155 12.20 2.63 -22.47
N ARG A 156 11.96 3.90 -22.81
CA ARG A 156 10.85 4.68 -22.23
C ARG A 156 9.51 4.03 -22.52
N GLU A 157 9.23 3.65 -23.76
CA GLU A 157 7.98 3.00 -24.15
C GLU A 157 7.74 1.70 -23.35
N ILE A 158 8.76 0.84 -23.24
CA ILE A 158 8.70 -0.38 -22.41
C ILE A 158 8.32 -0.03 -20.96
N CYS A 159 8.98 0.97 -20.36
CA CYS A 159 8.68 1.39 -18.99
C CYS A 159 7.23 1.90 -18.84
N GLN A 160 6.72 2.66 -19.82
CA GLN A 160 5.35 3.15 -19.83
C GLN A 160 4.35 1.99 -19.87
N THR A 161 4.55 1.02 -20.75
CA THR A 161 3.69 -0.16 -20.86
C THR A 161 3.71 -0.99 -19.57
N ILE A 162 4.87 -1.17 -18.93
CA ILE A 162 4.97 -1.88 -17.65
C ILE A 162 4.22 -1.15 -16.54
N ALA A 163 4.32 0.19 -16.48
CA ALA A 163 3.55 0.99 -15.52
C ALA A 163 2.03 0.84 -15.75
N GLU A 164 1.57 0.81 -17.00
CA GLU A 164 0.16 0.58 -17.34
C GLU A 164 -0.33 -0.82 -16.94
N ILE A 165 0.51 -1.86 -17.13
CA ILE A 165 0.23 -3.22 -16.67
C ILE A 165 0.09 -3.20 -15.14
N PHE A 166 1.01 -2.57 -14.42
CA PHE A 166 0.95 -2.44 -12.96
C PHE A 166 -0.32 -1.74 -12.48
N GLU A 167 -0.67 -0.59 -13.07
CA GLU A 167 -1.88 0.17 -12.73
C GLU A 167 -3.17 -0.63 -12.91
N ARG A 168 -3.26 -1.38 -14.01
CA ARG A 168 -4.46 -2.16 -14.34
C ARG A 168 -4.58 -3.44 -13.52
N LYS A 169 -3.47 -4.16 -13.32
CA LYS A 169 -3.48 -5.50 -12.72
C LYS A 169 -3.31 -5.48 -11.20
N LEU A 170 -2.35 -4.72 -10.69
CA LEU A 170 -1.92 -4.83 -9.30
C LEU A 170 -2.26 -3.60 -8.45
N LYS A 171 -2.16 -2.37 -8.97
CA LYS A 171 -2.24 -1.15 -8.15
C LYS A 171 -3.52 -1.10 -7.29
N ASN A 172 -3.33 -0.96 -5.99
CA ASN A 172 -4.41 -0.64 -5.07
C ASN A 172 -4.56 0.87 -4.92
N LEU A 173 -5.80 1.35 -4.79
CA LEU A 173 -6.10 2.76 -4.57
C LEU A 173 -6.04 3.09 -3.08
N SER A 174 -5.61 4.30 -2.75
CA SER A 174 -5.81 4.89 -1.43
C SER A 174 -6.67 6.17 -1.51
N LYS A 175 -7.12 6.66 -0.36
CA LYS A 175 -7.90 7.90 -0.26
C LYS A 175 -7.10 9.14 -0.68
N ASP A 176 -5.79 9.10 -0.48
CA ASP A 176 -4.82 10.16 -0.69
C ASP A 176 -3.79 9.81 -1.78
N ASP A 177 -4.19 8.99 -2.75
CA ASP A 177 -3.32 8.42 -3.79
C ASP A 177 -2.55 9.51 -4.56
N GLN A 178 -1.23 9.38 -4.61
CA GLN A 178 -0.25 10.28 -5.24
C GLN A 178 0.42 9.62 -6.45
N TRP A 179 -0.15 8.53 -6.98
CA TRP A 179 0.39 7.85 -8.14
C TRP A 179 0.54 8.80 -9.34
N ASN A 180 -0.52 9.52 -9.69
CA ASN A 180 -0.51 10.46 -10.82
C ASN A 180 0.22 11.80 -10.52
N VAL A 181 0.64 12.02 -9.27
CA VAL A 181 1.32 13.26 -8.87
C VAL A 181 2.83 13.10 -8.97
N CYS A 182 3.37 12.01 -8.42
CA CYS A 182 4.81 11.72 -8.42
C CYS A 182 5.12 10.22 -8.36
N GLY A 183 4.20 9.39 -7.86
CA GLY A 183 4.42 7.96 -7.67
C GLY A 183 4.77 7.22 -8.95
N ARG A 184 4.07 7.52 -10.05
CA ARG A 184 4.27 6.91 -11.35
C ARG A 184 5.65 7.21 -11.92
N GLU A 185 6.13 8.44 -11.76
CA GLU A 185 7.49 8.83 -12.16
C GLU A 185 8.55 8.07 -11.36
N GLY A 186 8.37 7.97 -10.04
CA GLY A 186 9.26 7.18 -9.17
C GLY A 186 9.29 5.70 -9.57
N PHE A 187 8.14 5.12 -9.93
CA PHE A 187 8.04 3.76 -10.44
C PHE A 187 8.79 3.60 -11.78
N LEU A 188 8.56 4.51 -12.73
CA LEU A 188 9.22 4.49 -14.04
C LEU A 188 10.73 4.56 -13.91
N ASN A 189 11.28 5.46 -13.06
CA ASN A 189 12.72 5.55 -12.83
C ASN A 189 13.30 4.25 -12.27
N ARG A 190 12.58 3.61 -11.34
CA ARG A 190 13.01 2.33 -10.77
C ARG A 190 13.05 1.21 -11.81
N VAL A 191 12.03 1.13 -12.68
CA VAL A 191 11.98 0.14 -13.77
C VAL A 191 13.02 0.44 -14.84
N TYR A 192 13.20 1.72 -15.21
CA TYR A 192 14.12 2.15 -16.25
C TYR A 192 15.55 1.70 -16.00
N GLY A 193 16.01 1.74 -14.74
CA GLY A 193 17.35 1.26 -14.38
C GLY A 193 17.65 -0.17 -14.82
N PHE A 194 16.66 -1.08 -14.75
CA PHE A 194 16.79 -2.45 -15.24
C PHE A 194 16.73 -2.51 -16.77
N VAL A 195 15.76 -1.79 -17.36
CA VAL A 195 15.54 -1.78 -18.83
C VAL A 195 16.75 -1.21 -19.57
N ASP A 196 17.35 -0.14 -19.06
CA ASP A 196 18.57 0.48 -19.62
C ASP A 196 19.76 -0.48 -19.62
N LYS A 197 19.85 -1.36 -18.61
CA LYS A 197 20.92 -2.36 -18.48
C LYS A 197 20.57 -3.71 -19.10
N ASN A 198 19.39 -3.86 -19.70
CA ASN A 198 18.87 -5.12 -20.20
C ASN A 198 18.88 -6.24 -19.13
N LEU A 199 18.53 -5.88 -17.90
CA LEU A 199 18.46 -6.79 -16.74
C LEU A 199 17.00 -7.16 -16.43
N PRO A 200 16.74 -8.35 -15.88
CA PRO A 200 15.42 -8.68 -15.35
C PRO A 200 14.97 -7.68 -14.26
N ILE A 201 13.73 -7.22 -14.33
CA ILE A 201 13.16 -6.30 -13.32
C ILE A 201 12.90 -7.06 -12.03
N LEU A 202 13.45 -6.59 -10.92
CA LEU A 202 13.26 -7.23 -9.62
C LEU A 202 12.21 -6.50 -8.80
N LEU A 203 11.15 -7.21 -8.40
CA LEU A 203 10.09 -6.69 -7.53
C LEU A 203 10.16 -7.35 -6.17
N ALA A 204 10.08 -6.57 -5.10
CA ALA A 204 10.09 -7.06 -3.72
C ALA A 204 8.70 -6.93 -3.09
N LEU A 205 8.09 -8.04 -2.68
CA LEU A 205 6.79 -8.08 -2.03
C LEU A 205 6.88 -8.77 -0.66
N PRO A 206 7.03 -8.00 0.43
CA PRO A 206 6.80 -8.50 1.78
C PRO A 206 5.34 -8.93 1.98
N ALA A 207 5.11 -10.24 2.08
CA ALA A 207 3.77 -10.83 2.19
C ALA A 207 3.84 -12.31 2.58
N PHE A 208 2.66 -12.89 2.83
CA PHE A 208 2.47 -14.33 3.09
C PHE A 208 3.29 -14.86 4.29
N PRO A 209 3.18 -14.26 5.49
CA PRO A 209 3.95 -14.69 6.65
C PRO A 209 3.60 -16.12 7.10
N CYS A 210 2.32 -16.33 7.41
CA CYS A 210 1.66 -17.57 7.79
C CYS A 210 0.16 -17.28 7.97
N LYS A 211 -0.69 -18.32 8.04
CA LYS A 211 -2.11 -18.13 8.44
C LYS A 211 -2.20 -17.61 9.88
N SER A 212 -3.23 -16.79 10.13
CA SER A 212 -3.61 -16.37 11.48
C SER A 212 -3.81 -17.59 12.39
N PRO A 213 -3.26 -17.59 13.62
CA PRO A 213 -3.49 -18.68 14.57
C PRO A 213 -4.91 -18.65 15.15
N ASN A 214 -5.71 -17.61 14.87
CA ASN A 214 -7.08 -17.51 15.33
C ASN A 214 -8.00 -18.35 14.42
N PRO A 215 -8.60 -19.44 14.92
CA PRO A 215 -9.48 -20.30 14.13
C PRO A 215 -10.79 -19.63 13.72
N ASN A 216 -11.10 -18.43 14.24
CA ASN A 216 -12.25 -17.62 13.83
C ASN A 216 -11.92 -16.65 12.67
N LYS A 217 -10.64 -16.54 12.30
CA LYS A 217 -10.17 -15.72 11.17
C LYS A 217 -9.82 -16.58 9.97
N ALA A 218 -8.93 -17.55 10.16
CA ALA A 218 -8.48 -18.47 9.11
C ALA A 218 -9.30 -19.77 9.09
N GLY A 219 -9.37 -20.42 7.93
CA GLY A 219 -10.02 -21.74 7.78
C GLY A 219 -9.15 -22.90 8.26
N GLY A 220 -7.83 -22.74 8.18
CA GLY A 220 -6.82 -23.68 8.66
C GLY A 220 -5.47 -22.98 8.81
N ILE A 221 -4.42 -23.76 9.08
CA ILE A 221 -3.05 -23.25 9.28
C ILE A 221 -2.20 -23.22 8.00
N MET A 222 -2.65 -23.91 6.95
CA MET A 222 -1.96 -24.01 5.65
C MET A 222 -2.54 -23.02 4.63
N PRO A 223 -1.79 -22.67 3.57
CA PRO A 223 -2.33 -21.91 2.45
C PRO A 223 -3.62 -22.54 1.90
N ASP A 224 -4.60 -21.72 1.55
CA ASP A 224 -5.89 -22.17 1.03
C ASP A 224 -6.21 -21.52 -0.32
N LEU A 225 -7.45 -21.61 -0.80
CA LEU A 225 -7.84 -21.04 -2.10
C LEU A 225 -7.51 -19.53 -2.20
N ALA A 226 -7.48 -18.80 -1.09
CA ALA A 226 -7.16 -17.38 -1.08
C ALA A 226 -5.71 -17.12 -1.52
N GLU A 227 -4.76 -17.92 -1.04
CA GLU A 227 -3.35 -17.83 -1.42
C GLU A 227 -3.15 -18.27 -2.88
N ASN A 228 -3.85 -19.31 -3.34
CA ASN A 228 -3.78 -19.79 -4.71
C ASN A 228 -4.19 -18.70 -5.72
N ILE A 229 -5.34 -18.05 -5.50
CA ILE A 229 -5.80 -16.93 -6.33
C ILE A 229 -4.78 -15.76 -6.31
N ALA A 230 -4.16 -15.50 -5.15
CA ALA A 230 -3.15 -14.46 -5.04
C ALA A 230 -1.90 -14.77 -5.87
N LEU A 231 -1.45 -16.03 -5.89
CA LEU A 231 -0.34 -16.47 -6.75
C LEU A 231 -0.69 -16.33 -8.24
N ASP A 232 -1.90 -16.68 -8.65
CA ASP A 232 -2.37 -16.49 -10.03
C ASP A 232 -2.29 -15.02 -10.46
N VAL A 233 -2.78 -14.10 -9.62
CA VAL A 233 -2.75 -12.66 -9.90
C VAL A 233 -1.32 -12.14 -10.06
N LEU A 234 -0.41 -12.56 -9.19
CA LEU A 234 0.99 -12.15 -9.23
C LEU A 234 1.71 -12.74 -10.46
N TYR A 235 1.47 -14.03 -10.76
CA TYR A 235 2.06 -14.69 -11.93
C TYR A 235 1.55 -14.09 -13.24
N ASP A 236 0.25 -13.85 -13.37
CA ASP A 236 -0.35 -13.23 -14.56
C ASP A 236 0.21 -11.83 -14.83
N PHE A 237 0.51 -11.07 -13.77
CA PHE A 237 1.19 -9.78 -13.90
C PHE A 237 2.59 -9.94 -14.51
N ILE A 238 3.41 -10.84 -13.98
CA ILE A 238 4.77 -11.06 -14.49
C ILE A 238 4.75 -11.62 -15.91
N LYS A 239 3.84 -12.55 -16.21
CA LYS A 239 3.65 -13.08 -17.56
C LYS A 239 3.37 -11.98 -18.58
N GLU A 240 2.54 -11.00 -18.22
CA GLU A 240 2.24 -9.87 -19.10
C GLU A 240 3.44 -8.92 -19.25
N VAL A 241 4.24 -8.73 -18.20
CA VAL A 241 5.50 -7.97 -18.28
C VAL A 241 6.52 -8.68 -19.19
N ASN A 242 6.68 -9.99 -19.07
CA ASN A 242 7.62 -10.77 -19.88
C ASN A 242 7.25 -10.78 -21.37
N ALA A 243 5.97 -10.57 -21.70
CA ALA A 243 5.53 -10.44 -23.09
C ALA A 243 5.97 -9.11 -23.74
N VAL A 244 6.31 -8.08 -22.94
CA VAL A 244 6.72 -6.75 -23.45
C VAL A 244 8.22 -6.48 -23.29
N TYR A 245 8.88 -7.18 -22.37
CA TYR A 245 10.29 -6.98 -22.03
C TYR A 245 10.99 -8.33 -21.94
N GLU A 246 11.93 -8.59 -22.86
CA GLU A 246 12.54 -9.91 -23.08
C GLU A 246 13.34 -10.45 -21.87
N PRO A 247 14.17 -9.66 -21.16
CA PRO A 247 14.77 -10.10 -19.90
C PRO A 247 13.74 -10.41 -18.80
N GLY A 248 12.53 -9.89 -18.94
CA GLY A 248 11.40 -10.17 -18.06
C GLY A 248 11.50 -9.51 -16.68
N ALA A 249 10.72 -10.06 -15.76
CA ALA A 249 10.67 -9.63 -14.36
C ALA A 249 10.57 -10.84 -13.41
N THR A 250 11.04 -10.65 -12.19
CA THR A 250 10.92 -11.62 -11.09
C THR A 250 10.18 -10.98 -9.92
N MET A 251 9.07 -11.61 -9.53
CA MET A 251 8.36 -11.31 -8.28
C MET A 251 9.03 -12.05 -7.11
N TRP A 252 9.76 -11.32 -6.27
CA TRP A 252 10.27 -11.88 -5.01
C TRP A 252 9.20 -11.76 -3.92
N ILE A 253 8.59 -12.89 -3.56
CA ILE A 253 7.77 -12.97 -2.35
C ILE A 253 8.72 -13.07 -1.16
N ILE A 254 8.69 -12.05 -0.32
CA ILE A 254 9.54 -11.98 0.86
C ILE A 254 8.70 -12.31 2.09
N ASN A 255 8.79 -13.56 2.55
CA ASN A 255 8.08 -14.03 3.72
C ASN A 255 8.59 -13.33 4.98
N ASP A 256 7.72 -12.50 5.57
CA ASP A 256 7.99 -11.72 6.77
C ASP A 256 7.54 -12.43 8.05
N GLY A 257 7.15 -13.72 7.99
CA GLY A 257 6.74 -14.51 9.15
C GLY A 257 7.79 -14.55 10.24
N HIS A 258 9.06 -14.81 9.90
CA HIS A 258 10.16 -14.85 10.87
C HIS A 258 10.49 -13.48 11.49
N VAL A 259 10.07 -12.37 10.87
CA VAL A 259 10.18 -11.03 11.48
C VAL A 259 9.29 -10.97 12.72
N PHE A 260 8.10 -11.58 12.64
CA PHE A 260 7.07 -11.42 13.66
C PHE A 260 6.94 -12.60 14.60
N SER A 261 7.00 -13.86 14.14
CA SER A 261 6.91 -15.11 14.92
C SER A 261 6.11 -15.01 16.23
N ASP A 262 6.79 -14.74 17.34
CA ASP A 262 6.21 -14.57 18.67
C ASP A 262 5.12 -13.49 18.71
N CYS A 263 5.31 -12.35 18.04
CA CYS A 263 4.32 -11.29 17.94
C CYS A 263 3.00 -11.78 17.33
N ILE A 264 3.03 -12.75 16.42
CA ILE A 264 1.83 -13.32 15.80
C ILE A 264 1.44 -14.68 16.39
N GLY A 265 2.14 -15.15 17.42
CA GLY A 265 1.82 -16.40 18.12
C GLY A 265 2.07 -17.66 17.29
N VAL A 266 3.03 -17.63 16.36
CA VAL A 266 3.37 -18.76 15.48
C VAL A 266 4.84 -19.13 15.62
N ASP A 267 5.10 -20.43 15.74
CA ASP A 267 6.44 -21.02 15.86
C ASP A 267 7.23 -20.84 14.55
N ASP A 268 8.55 -20.68 14.66
CA ASP A 268 9.42 -20.52 13.48
C ASP A 268 9.30 -21.70 12.49
N GLU A 269 9.21 -22.94 12.99
CA GLU A 269 9.05 -24.14 12.14
C GLU A 269 7.76 -24.13 11.32
N MET A 270 6.68 -23.53 11.86
CA MET A 270 5.41 -23.41 11.14
C MET A 270 5.50 -22.34 10.05
N ILE A 271 6.30 -21.29 10.26
CA ILE A 271 6.59 -20.30 9.22
C ILE A 271 7.38 -20.95 8.09
N ASP A 272 8.45 -21.68 8.41
CA ASP A 272 9.24 -22.43 7.42
C ASP A 272 8.34 -23.42 6.63
N THR A 273 7.42 -24.11 7.32
CA THR A 273 6.46 -25.04 6.69
C THR A 273 5.47 -24.33 5.75
N TYR A 274 4.91 -23.19 6.18
CA TYR A 274 4.00 -22.40 5.36
C TYR A 274 4.70 -21.88 4.09
N ASP A 275 5.92 -21.40 4.23
CA ASP A 275 6.75 -20.91 3.12
C ASP A 275 7.04 -22.02 2.09
N ALA A 276 7.46 -23.19 2.58
CA ALA A 276 7.69 -24.37 1.74
C ALA A 276 6.43 -24.78 0.98
N CYS A 277 5.26 -24.77 1.62
CA CYS A 277 4.00 -25.07 0.93
C CYS A 277 3.62 -24.03 -0.11
N MET A 278 3.86 -22.74 0.12
CA MET A 278 3.65 -21.70 -0.89
C MET A 278 4.54 -21.93 -2.12
N ALA A 279 5.80 -22.29 -1.91
CA ALA A 279 6.73 -22.62 -2.99
C ALA A 279 6.32 -23.87 -3.78
N GLU A 280 5.85 -24.93 -3.11
CA GLU A 280 5.35 -26.13 -3.79
C GLU A 280 4.06 -25.86 -4.58
N ILE A 281 3.09 -25.13 -4.02
CA ILE A 281 1.87 -24.71 -4.74
C ILE A 281 2.24 -23.93 -6.01
N TYR A 282 3.22 -23.04 -5.93
CA TYR A 282 3.70 -22.30 -7.10
C TYR A 282 4.29 -23.22 -8.17
N LYS A 283 5.15 -24.19 -7.79
CA LYS A 283 5.74 -25.15 -8.73
C LYS A 283 4.69 -26.02 -9.41
N GLU A 284 3.71 -26.50 -8.65
CA GLU A 284 2.62 -27.33 -9.16
C GLU A 284 1.71 -26.56 -10.12
N ARG A 285 1.38 -25.31 -9.79
CA ARG A 285 0.50 -24.47 -10.62
C ARG A 285 1.13 -23.99 -11.91
N PHE A 286 2.44 -23.69 -11.89
CA PHE A 286 3.13 -23.06 -13.01
C PHE A 286 4.36 -23.87 -13.46
N PRO A 287 4.18 -25.12 -13.91
CA PRO A 287 5.28 -25.98 -14.34
C PRO A 287 5.91 -25.48 -15.65
N GLY A 288 7.16 -25.86 -15.89
CA GLY A 288 7.81 -25.67 -17.20
C GLY A 288 8.17 -24.23 -17.54
N GLN A 289 8.60 -23.42 -16.56
CA GLN A 289 9.07 -22.07 -16.84
C GLN A 289 10.39 -22.10 -17.62
N THR A 290 10.36 -21.60 -18.85
CA THR A 290 11.51 -21.57 -19.78
C THR A 290 12.13 -20.18 -19.92
N ALA A 291 11.73 -19.21 -19.09
CA ALA A 291 12.25 -17.85 -19.16
C ALA A 291 13.68 -17.77 -18.59
N PRO A 292 14.51 -16.82 -19.05
CA PRO A 292 15.88 -16.63 -18.54
C PRO A 292 15.94 -16.34 -17.04
N ALA A 293 14.90 -15.73 -16.48
CA ALA A 293 14.73 -15.49 -15.06
C ALA A 293 13.40 -16.12 -14.56
N PRO A 294 13.36 -16.62 -13.31
CA PRO A 294 12.13 -17.16 -12.75
C PRO A 294 11.07 -16.05 -12.64
N ALA A 295 9.82 -16.37 -12.96
CA ALA A 295 8.73 -15.38 -12.86
C ALA A 295 8.47 -14.97 -11.41
N MET A 296 8.68 -15.88 -10.46
CA MET A 296 8.51 -15.64 -9.04
C MET A 296 9.47 -16.53 -8.25
N ASP A 297 9.93 -16.03 -7.12
CA ASP A 297 10.80 -16.76 -6.21
C ASP A 297 10.57 -16.28 -4.76
N PHE A 298 11.02 -17.07 -3.79
CA PHE A 298 10.69 -16.91 -2.38
C PHE A 298 11.95 -16.61 -1.56
N LYS A 299 11.85 -15.63 -0.65
CA LYS A 299 12.91 -15.28 0.31
C LYS A 299 12.33 -15.11 1.71
N GLY A 300 12.97 -15.71 2.71
CA GLY A 300 12.71 -15.40 4.11
C GLY A 300 13.69 -14.37 4.66
N LEU A 301 13.53 -14.04 5.94
CA LEU A 301 14.47 -13.18 6.67
C LEU A 301 15.91 -13.71 6.64
N LYS A 302 16.09 -15.04 6.73
CA LYS A 302 17.39 -15.71 6.66
C LYS A 302 18.08 -15.45 5.30
N ASN A 303 17.31 -15.48 4.21
CA ASN A 303 17.83 -15.20 2.85
C ASN A 303 18.18 -13.72 2.66
N ILE A 304 17.43 -12.79 3.25
CA ILE A 304 17.79 -11.36 3.23
C ILE A 304 19.15 -11.13 3.88
N PHE A 305 19.41 -11.82 4.99
CA PHE A 305 20.70 -11.74 5.68
C PHE A 305 21.82 -12.52 5.00
N ASN A 306 21.51 -13.27 3.95
CA ASN A 306 22.42 -14.21 3.31
C ASN A 306 23.16 -15.01 4.38
N SER A 307 22.43 -15.76 5.21
CA SER A 307 22.98 -16.36 6.44
C SER A 307 24.20 -17.26 6.22
N ASP A 308 24.39 -17.76 5.00
CA ASP A 308 25.53 -18.57 4.61
C ASP A 308 26.75 -17.74 4.18
N SER A 309 26.59 -16.42 4.05
CA SER A 309 27.66 -15.49 3.67
C SER A 309 28.71 -15.36 4.76
N GLU A 310 29.93 -15.07 4.31
CA GLU A 310 31.06 -14.76 5.19
C GLU A 310 30.74 -13.61 6.15
N GLY A 311 30.02 -12.58 5.66
CA GLY A 311 29.59 -11.43 6.45
C GLY A 311 28.71 -11.84 7.63
N PHE A 312 27.79 -12.79 7.41
CA PHE A 312 26.92 -13.32 8.45
C PHE A 312 27.63 -14.32 9.40
N GLN A 313 28.54 -15.14 8.90
CA GLN A 313 29.28 -16.08 9.77
C GLN A 313 30.23 -15.33 10.72
N THR A 314 30.82 -14.22 10.26
CA THR A 314 31.62 -13.32 11.11
C THR A 314 30.76 -12.68 12.21
N LEU A 315 29.52 -12.33 11.88
CA LEU A 315 28.56 -11.76 12.81
C LEU A 315 28.24 -12.69 14.00
N LYS A 316 28.07 -13.99 13.79
CA LYS A 316 27.72 -14.93 14.87
C LYS A 316 28.67 -14.83 16.08
N LYS A 317 29.92 -14.43 15.83
CA LYS A 317 30.97 -14.24 16.85
C LYS A 317 30.95 -12.85 17.51
N VAL A 318 30.46 -11.81 16.81
CA VAL A 318 30.53 -10.39 17.24
C VAL A 318 29.20 -9.86 17.75
N ALA A 319 28.06 -10.48 17.41
CA ALA A 319 26.71 -10.04 17.77
C ALA A 319 26.33 -10.14 19.27
N GLY A 320 27.32 -10.19 20.17
CA GLY A 320 27.14 -10.16 21.61
C GLY A 320 26.15 -9.06 22.01
N ASN A 321 24.99 -9.48 22.52
CA ASN A 321 23.91 -8.62 23.00
C ASN A 321 23.33 -7.57 22.01
N ALA A 322 23.49 -7.77 20.69
CA ALA A 322 23.21 -6.80 19.61
C ALA A 322 21.89 -6.01 19.69
N HIS A 323 20.83 -6.60 20.27
CA HIS A 323 19.63 -5.86 20.63
C HIS A 323 18.83 -6.67 21.66
N LYS A 324 18.34 -6.04 22.73
CA LYS A 324 17.36 -6.68 23.64
C LYS A 324 15.99 -6.61 22.98
N MET A 325 15.45 -7.77 22.62
CA MET A 325 14.13 -7.89 22.03
C MET A 325 13.19 -8.59 23.02
N PRO A 326 12.06 -7.99 23.40
CA PRO A 326 11.08 -8.65 24.25
C PRO A 326 10.25 -9.65 23.44
N HIS A 327 9.78 -10.68 24.14
CA HIS A 327 8.91 -11.73 23.59
C HIS A 327 7.63 -11.82 24.43
N PRO A 328 6.61 -10.99 24.13
CA PRO A 328 5.39 -10.93 24.96
C PRO A 328 4.52 -12.18 24.89
N VAL A 329 4.72 -13.02 23.87
CA VAL A 329 3.97 -14.26 23.60
C VAL A 329 4.97 -15.40 23.49
N LYS A 330 4.60 -16.59 24.00
CA LYS A 330 5.50 -17.75 23.97
C LYS A 330 5.29 -18.54 22.68
N THR A 331 6.33 -18.66 21.88
CA THR A 331 6.44 -19.53 20.70
C THR A 331 7.77 -20.29 20.74
N LYS A 332 7.89 -21.36 19.95
CA LYS A 332 9.18 -21.99 19.69
C LYS A 332 9.91 -21.18 18.64
N MET A 333 11.13 -20.75 19.00
CA MET A 333 11.98 -19.96 18.12
C MET A 333 13.31 -20.68 17.89
N THR A 334 13.84 -20.56 16.68
CA THR A 334 15.15 -21.09 16.30
C THR A 334 16.24 -20.05 16.57
N GLY A 335 17.45 -20.51 16.86
CA GLY A 335 18.57 -19.61 17.17
C GLY A 335 18.96 -18.67 16.02
N GLU A 336 18.85 -19.15 14.78
CA GLU A 336 19.21 -18.38 13.59
C GLU A 336 18.17 -17.31 13.24
N ALA A 337 16.88 -17.65 13.29
CA ALA A 337 15.81 -16.67 13.06
C ALA A 337 15.82 -15.58 14.14
N GLU A 338 16.05 -15.95 15.41
CA GLU A 338 16.19 -15.01 16.51
C GLU A 338 17.40 -14.09 16.34
N LEU A 339 18.54 -14.63 15.89
CA LEU A 339 19.71 -13.82 15.55
C LEU A 339 19.32 -12.80 14.47
N CYS A 340 18.74 -13.22 13.35
CA CYS A 340 18.33 -12.34 12.27
C CYS A 340 17.39 -11.22 12.73
N ARG A 341 16.42 -11.51 13.61
CA ARG A 341 15.53 -10.49 14.19
C ARG A 341 16.30 -9.43 15.00
N ARG A 342 17.26 -9.86 15.83
CA ARG A 342 18.09 -8.93 16.61
C ARG A 342 18.96 -8.07 15.71
N LEU A 343 19.55 -8.63 14.66
CA LEU A 343 20.35 -7.88 13.69
C LEU A 343 19.52 -6.87 12.94
N MET A 344 18.34 -7.27 12.47
CA MET A 344 17.41 -6.39 11.77
C MET A 344 17.06 -5.17 12.62
N LEU A 345 16.79 -5.38 13.91
CA LEU A 345 16.53 -4.28 14.84
C LEU A 345 17.80 -3.47 15.15
N GLY A 346 18.97 -4.10 15.27
CA GLY A 346 20.23 -3.39 15.46
C GLY A 346 20.58 -2.49 14.27
N ILE A 347 20.39 -2.98 13.04
CA ILE A 347 20.72 -2.26 11.80
C ILE A 347 19.69 -1.17 11.51
N GLY A 348 18.40 -1.52 11.57
CA GLY A 348 17.31 -0.68 11.06
C GLY A 348 16.31 -0.21 12.10
N GLY A 349 16.38 -0.69 13.35
CA GLY A 349 15.36 -0.42 14.36
C GLY A 349 15.26 1.06 14.74
N ALA A 350 14.03 1.55 14.85
CA ALA A 350 13.73 2.85 15.44
C ALA A 350 13.87 2.81 16.97
N ASP A 351 14.10 3.96 17.59
CA ASP A 351 14.25 4.10 19.03
C ASP A 351 12.92 3.86 19.75
N ARG A 352 12.90 2.82 20.57
CA ARG A 352 11.69 2.37 21.29
C ARG A 352 11.18 3.42 22.28
N ALA A 353 12.08 4.13 22.95
CA ALA A 353 11.70 5.17 23.90
C ALA A 353 11.03 6.35 23.18
N PHE A 354 11.51 6.69 21.99
CA PHE A 354 10.92 7.72 21.15
C PHE A 354 9.53 7.31 20.63
N ILE A 355 9.37 6.08 20.11
CA ILE A 355 8.05 5.55 19.71
C ILE A 355 7.07 5.67 20.88
N ARG A 356 7.49 5.24 22.07
CA ARG A 356 6.66 5.31 23.28
C ARG A 356 6.31 6.74 23.67
N SER A 357 7.27 7.68 23.56
CA SER A 357 7.03 9.09 23.83
C SER A 357 5.96 9.68 22.91
N LEU A 358 5.92 9.28 21.63
CA LEU A 358 4.88 9.73 20.70
C LEU A 358 3.50 9.18 21.07
N ILE A 359 3.43 7.91 21.51
CA ILE A 359 2.18 7.30 21.99
C ILE A 359 1.67 8.05 23.22
N GLU A 360 2.55 8.34 24.18
CA GLU A 360 2.23 9.07 25.42
C GLU A 360 1.80 10.53 25.14
N GLN A 361 2.42 11.17 24.16
CA GLN A 361 2.09 12.53 23.69
C GLN A 361 0.86 12.59 22.77
N GLN A 362 0.25 11.44 22.46
CA GLN A 362 -0.90 11.32 21.58
C GLN A 362 -0.66 11.87 20.16
N GLU A 363 0.52 11.65 19.59
CA GLU A 363 0.79 11.98 18.19
C GLU A 363 -0.22 11.22 17.28
N PRO A 364 -1.04 11.92 16.46
CA PRO A 364 -2.20 11.32 15.81
C PRO A 364 -1.91 10.09 14.94
N GLU A 365 -0.84 10.11 14.14
CA GLU A 365 -0.52 9.02 13.23
C GLU A 365 -0.03 7.78 14.00
N THR A 366 0.95 7.97 14.89
CA THR A 366 1.54 6.90 15.71
C THR A 366 0.50 6.29 16.66
N LEU A 367 -0.32 7.12 17.31
CA LEU A 367 -1.37 6.64 18.21
C LEU A 367 -2.46 5.87 17.46
N GLY A 368 -2.85 6.35 16.27
CA GLY A 368 -3.80 5.67 15.39
C GLY A 368 -3.31 4.27 15.01
N LEU A 369 -2.04 4.18 14.56
CA LEU A 369 -1.37 2.92 14.24
C LEU A 369 -1.30 1.99 15.45
N TYR A 370 -0.83 2.48 16.60
CA TYR A 370 -0.72 1.69 17.83
C TYR A 370 -2.05 1.12 18.30
N ARG A 371 -3.12 1.92 18.32
CA ARG A 371 -4.46 1.49 18.72
C ARG A 371 -5.05 0.48 17.73
N GLY A 372 -4.86 0.72 16.44
CA GLY A 372 -5.27 -0.20 15.37
C GLY A 372 -4.60 -1.57 15.53
N GLN A 373 -3.27 -1.56 15.67
CA GLN A 373 -2.47 -2.76 15.88
C GLN A 373 -2.85 -3.49 17.17
N THR A 374 -3.04 -2.76 18.29
CA THR A 374 -3.46 -3.35 19.57
C THR A 374 -4.80 -4.08 19.45
N ARG A 375 -5.79 -3.47 18.77
CA ARG A 375 -7.09 -4.12 18.55
C ARG A 375 -6.96 -5.36 17.68
N PHE A 376 -6.17 -5.25 16.61
CA PHE A 376 -5.90 -6.37 15.72
C PHE A 376 -5.26 -7.55 16.47
N MET A 377 -4.23 -7.30 17.29
CA MET A 377 -3.55 -8.34 18.06
C MET A 377 -4.39 -8.92 19.19
N LEU A 378 -5.30 -8.13 19.78
CA LEU A 378 -6.24 -8.64 20.78
C LEU A 378 -7.15 -9.72 20.20
N GLU A 379 -7.54 -9.58 18.93
CA GLU A 379 -8.31 -10.58 18.22
C GLU A 379 -7.42 -11.74 17.75
N ASP A 380 -6.27 -11.47 17.14
CA ASP A 380 -5.44 -12.49 16.50
C ASP A 380 -4.82 -13.47 17.52
N LEU A 381 -4.43 -12.98 18.69
CA LEU A 381 -3.80 -13.80 19.73
C LEU A 381 -4.81 -14.48 20.68
N ALA A 382 -6.11 -14.26 20.49
CA ALA A 382 -7.14 -14.64 21.47
C ALA A 382 -7.13 -16.14 21.83
N ASP A 383 -6.79 -16.99 20.86
CA ASP A 383 -6.75 -18.45 20.98
C ASP A 383 -5.34 -19.03 21.11
N VAL A 384 -4.28 -18.21 21.05
CA VAL A 384 -2.90 -18.66 21.25
C VAL A 384 -2.75 -19.22 22.67
N PRO A 385 -2.20 -20.44 22.88
CA PRO A 385 -2.24 -21.12 24.18
C PRO A 385 -1.71 -20.29 25.36
N SER A 386 -0.61 -19.55 25.17
CA SER A 386 -0.03 -18.70 26.21
C SER A 386 -0.85 -17.45 26.55
N VAL A 387 -1.76 -17.04 25.66
CA VAL A 387 -2.59 -15.85 25.78
C VAL A 387 -4.02 -16.20 26.19
N LYS A 388 -4.54 -17.34 25.72
CA LYS A 388 -5.91 -17.80 25.96
C LYS A 388 -6.25 -17.89 27.44
N SER A 389 -5.31 -18.36 28.26
CA SER A 389 -5.42 -18.53 29.72
C SER A 389 -5.35 -17.22 30.52
N LEU A 390 -5.00 -16.09 29.88
CA LEU A 390 -4.89 -14.80 30.54
C LEU A 390 -6.26 -14.15 30.79
N SER A 391 -6.37 -13.35 31.85
CA SER A 391 -7.55 -12.49 32.08
C SER A 391 -7.72 -11.45 30.96
N GLY A 392 -8.91 -10.89 30.78
CA GLY A 392 -9.15 -9.85 29.77
C GLY A 392 -8.24 -8.63 29.89
N LYS A 393 -7.86 -8.24 31.12
CA LYS A 393 -6.90 -7.15 31.38
C LYS A 393 -5.49 -7.54 30.92
N GLN A 394 -5.05 -8.76 31.23
CA GLN A 394 -3.76 -9.28 30.79
C GLN A 394 -3.70 -9.44 29.27
N LYS A 395 -4.76 -9.95 28.61
CA LYS A 395 -4.85 -10.04 27.14
C LYS A 395 -4.66 -8.68 26.47
N LYS A 396 -5.34 -7.63 26.97
CA LYS A 396 -5.17 -6.26 26.48
C LYS A 396 -3.74 -5.74 26.67
N LYS A 397 -3.14 -6.01 27.83
CA LYS A 397 -1.74 -5.62 28.11
C LYS A 397 -0.76 -6.34 27.18
N THR A 398 -0.93 -7.65 26.96
CA THR A 398 -0.10 -8.42 26.04
C THR A 398 -0.26 -7.90 24.60
N ALA A 399 -1.48 -7.69 24.13
CA ALA A 399 -1.74 -7.15 22.79
C ALA A 399 -1.10 -5.77 22.58
N ALA A 400 -1.09 -4.92 23.61
CA ALA A 400 -0.43 -3.61 23.59
C ALA A 400 1.10 -3.74 23.48
N LEU A 401 1.73 -4.62 24.26
CA LEU A 401 3.17 -4.89 24.15
C LEU A 401 3.54 -5.45 22.78
N VAL A 402 2.74 -6.37 22.26
CA VAL A 402 2.93 -6.92 20.91
C VAL A 402 2.77 -5.84 19.84
N ALA A 403 1.83 -4.92 19.99
CA ALA A 403 1.65 -3.83 19.03
C ALA A 403 2.88 -2.93 18.94
N GLU A 404 3.53 -2.61 20.06
CA GLU A 404 4.81 -1.89 20.08
C GLU A 404 5.90 -2.67 19.34
N GLU A 405 6.03 -3.98 19.59
CA GLU A 405 6.98 -4.83 18.88
C GLU A 405 6.71 -4.90 17.38
N MET A 406 5.46 -5.06 16.97
CA MET A 406 5.13 -5.16 15.55
C MET A 406 5.44 -3.87 14.81
N ILE A 407 5.19 -2.70 15.41
CA ILE A 407 5.55 -1.42 14.80
C ILE A 407 7.07 -1.30 14.68
N SER A 408 7.81 -1.63 15.75
CA SER A 408 9.28 -1.56 15.78
C SER A 408 9.92 -2.51 14.77
N ARG A 409 9.50 -3.79 14.75
CA ARG A 409 10.03 -4.81 13.85
C ARG A 409 9.67 -4.56 12.39
N ASN A 410 8.43 -4.17 12.10
CA ASN A 410 8.03 -3.81 10.73
C ASN A 410 8.83 -2.62 10.19
N GLN A 411 9.08 -1.62 11.03
CA GLN A 411 9.91 -0.47 10.63
C GLN A 411 11.37 -0.88 10.43
N GLY A 412 11.95 -1.63 11.36
CA GLY A 412 13.32 -2.15 11.23
C GLY A 412 13.51 -3.00 9.98
N TYR A 413 12.54 -3.87 9.69
CA TYR A 413 12.51 -4.67 8.48
C TYR A 413 12.39 -3.81 7.21
N SER A 414 11.49 -2.83 7.20
CA SER A 414 11.33 -1.89 6.07
C SER A 414 12.62 -1.13 5.77
N ASN A 415 13.37 -0.74 6.81
CA ASN A 415 14.65 -0.05 6.72
C ASN A 415 15.75 -0.99 6.21
N LEU A 416 15.82 -2.24 6.69
CA LEU A 416 16.77 -3.26 6.23
C LEU A 416 16.59 -3.56 4.74
N VAL A 417 15.35 -3.77 4.29
CA VAL A 417 15.04 -4.02 2.87
C VAL A 417 15.44 -2.83 2.00
N GLU A 418 15.32 -1.59 2.49
CA GLU A 418 15.77 -0.40 1.76
C GLU A 418 17.28 -0.37 1.55
N LEU A 419 18.06 -0.82 2.54
CA LEU A 419 19.52 -0.86 2.46
C LEU A 419 20.03 -1.98 1.57
N LEU A 420 19.41 -3.16 1.65
CA LEU A 420 19.91 -4.37 0.99
C LEU A 420 19.35 -4.58 -0.41
N LEU A 421 18.11 -4.16 -0.66
CA LEU A 421 17.43 -4.32 -1.95
C LEU A 421 17.01 -2.97 -2.54
N PRO A 422 17.89 -1.96 -2.59
CA PRO A 422 17.48 -0.61 -2.94
C PRO A 422 16.85 -0.55 -4.34
N ASN A 423 17.48 -1.13 -5.36
CA ASN A 423 16.99 -1.07 -6.75
C ASN A 423 15.69 -1.82 -7.02
N TYR A 424 15.16 -2.62 -6.08
CA TYR A 424 13.96 -3.39 -6.32
C TYR A 424 12.73 -2.46 -6.39
N VAL A 425 11.77 -2.80 -7.24
CA VAL A 425 10.43 -2.19 -7.19
C VAL A 425 9.74 -2.68 -5.92
N ARG A 426 9.59 -1.82 -4.92
CA ARG A 426 9.01 -2.20 -3.63
C ARG A 426 7.48 -2.20 -3.68
N LEU A 427 6.90 -3.38 -3.56
CA LEU A 427 5.47 -3.59 -3.48
C LEU A 427 5.05 -3.72 -2.00
N SER A 428 3.75 -3.56 -1.74
CA SER A 428 3.19 -3.67 -0.39
C SER A 428 1.74 -4.10 -0.41
N ILE A 429 1.36 -4.93 0.55
CA ILE A 429 -0.04 -5.32 0.79
C ILE A 429 -0.80 -4.31 1.68
N HIS A 430 -0.10 -3.30 2.21
CA HIS A 430 -0.73 -2.25 2.99
C HIS A 430 -1.15 -1.09 2.10
N ALA A 431 -2.24 -0.43 2.48
CA ALA A 431 -2.66 0.80 1.80
C ALA A 431 -1.57 1.86 1.99
N HIS A 432 -0.97 2.28 0.89
CA HIS A 432 -0.07 3.42 0.81
C HIS A 432 -0.62 4.41 -0.20
N ASN A 433 -0.23 5.66 -0.04
CA ASN A 433 -0.59 6.72 -0.97
C ASN A 433 0.16 6.63 -2.31
N ASN A 434 0.90 5.55 -2.58
CA ASN A 434 1.58 5.30 -3.84
C ASN A 434 2.56 6.40 -4.29
N LYS A 435 3.03 7.28 -3.40
CA LYS A 435 4.07 8.29 -3.73
C LYS A 435 5.48 7.70 -3.91
N GLY A 436 5.64 6.42 -3.59
CA GLY A 436 6.93 5.76 -3.44
C GLY A 436 7.54 5.91 -2.03
N PRO A 437 8.59 5.14 -1.72
CA PRO A 437 9.18 4.10 -2.57
C PRO A 437 8.35 2.81 -2.61
N LYS A 438 7.30 2.68 -1.78
CA LYS A 438 6.42 1.50 -1.71
C LYS A 438 5.11 1.72 -2.48
N PHE A 439 4.73 0.75 -3.29
CA PHE A 439 3.50 0.77 -4.09
C PHE A 439 2.53 -0.31 -3.61
N ALA A 440 1.31 0.11 -3.25
CA ALA A 440 0.29 -0.76 -2.74
C ALA A 440 -0.30 -1.64 -3.85
N ILE A 441 -0.41 -2.95 -3.60
CA ILE A 441 -0.94 -3.93 -4.55
C ILE A 441 -2.15 -4.68 -4.01
N ARG A 442 -3.08 -5.05 -4.89
CA ARG A 442 -4.20 -5.92 -4.58
C ARG A 442 -3.87 -7.35 -5.01
N LEU A 443 -3.97 -8.28 -4.07
CA LEU A 443 -3.73 -9.71 -4.31
C LEU A 443 -4.95 -10.45 -4.88
N LEU A 444 -6.16 -9.91 -4.73
CA LEU A 444 -7.40 -10.60 -5.07
C LEU A 444 -8.20 -9.80 -6.14
N PRO A 445 -8.64 -10.43 -7.24
CA PRO A 445 -9.28 -9.69 -8.33
C PRO A 445 -10.68 -9.21 -7.96
N LYS A 446 -10.97 -7.90 -8.08
CA LYS A 446 -12.29 -7.31 -7.76
C LYS A 446 -13.47 -7.89 -8.54
N HIS A 447 -13.21 -8.42 -9.73
CA HIS A 447 -14.25 -9.00 -10.59
C HIS A 447 -14.62 -10.44 -10.18
N MET A 448 -13.82 -11.07 -9.31
CA MET A 448 -13.95 -12.48 -8.92
C MET A 448 -14.17 -12.63 -7.41
N VAL A 449 -13.43 -11.87 -6.61
CA VAL A 449 -13.42 -11.97 -5.15
C VAL A 449 -13.98 -10.71 -4.51
N ARG A 450 -14.93 -10.90 -3.58
CA ARG A 450 -15.53 -9.84 -2.80
C ARG A 450 -15.28 -10.06 -1.29
N PRO A 451 -14.60 -9.13 -0.63
CA PRO A 451 -14.50 -9.17 0.82
C PRO A 451 -15.84 -8.80 1.50
N ILE A 452 -16.23 -9.55 2.52
CA ILE A 452 -17.51 -9.38 3.22
C ILE A 452 -17.35 -9.51 4.73
N ASP A 453 -18.23 -8.86 5.48
CA ASP A 453 -18.33 -9.00 6.93
C ASP A 453 -19.42 -10.01 7.34
N ASP A 454 -20.41 -10.23 6.47
CA ASP A 454 -21.53 -11.16 6.68
C ASP A 454 -22.10 -11.67 5.34
N LEU A 455 -22.80 -12.80 5.39
CA LEU A 455 -23.38 -13.44 4.19
C LEU A 455 -24.73 -12.86 3.76
N ASP A 456 -25.44 -12.17 4.64
CA ASP A 456 -26.78 -11.64 4.34
C ASP A 456 -26.68 -10.41 3.44
N ASN A 457 -25.70 -9.55 3.71
CA ASN A 457 -25.38 -8.33 2.97
C ASN A 457 -24.21 -8.50 2.01
N ARG A 458 -23.78 -9.74 1.70
CA ARG A 458 -22.58 -10.02 0.89
C ARG A 458 -22.58 -9.39 -0.51
N MET A 459 -23.74 -9.02 -1.03
CA MET A 459 -23.86 -8.32 -2.32
C MET A 459 -23.70 -6.81 -2.22
N GLU A 460 -23.67 -6.26 -1.00
CA GLU A 460 -23.43 -4.86 -0.72
C GLU A 460 -21.92 -4.55 -0.69
N PRO A 461 -21.49 -3.35 -1.11
CA PRO A 461 -20.11 -2.91 -0.92
C PRO A 461 -19.79 -2.63 0.55
N VAL A 462 -18.62 -3.08 0.99
CA VAL A 462 -18.06 -2.71 2.30
C VAL A 462 -17.02 -1.60 2.09
N ALA A 463 -17.33 -0.39 2.52
CA ALA A 463 -16.49 0.80 2.28
C ALA A 463 -15.06 0.65 2.84
N ALA A 464 -14.88 -0.09 3.94
CA ALA A 464 -13.55 -0.34 4.51
C ALA A 464 -12.62 -1.05 3.50
N TYR A 465 -13.15 -1.99 2.72
CA TYR A 465 -12.40 -2.78 1.74
C TYR A 465 -12.24 -2.07 0.38
N GLU A 466 -12.71 -0.83 0.25
CA GLU A 466 -12.45 -0.03 -0.94
C GLU A 466 -10.96 0.30 -1.08
N PHE A 467 -10.33 0.63 0.05
CA PHE A 467 -8.92 1.02 0.15
C PHE A 467 -8.10 0.02 0.97
N GLN A 468 -8.67 -0.58 2.01
CA GLN A 468 -7.97 -1.58 2.83
C GLN A 468 -7.97 -2.94 2.13
N ILE A 469 -6.81 -3.60 2.13
CA ILE A 469 -6.60 -4.86 1.44
C ILE A 469 -6.72 -5.98 2.48
N PRO A 470 -7.86 -6.67 2.58
CA PRO A 470 -7.92 -7.88 3.39
C PRO A 470 -7.01 -8.92 2.75
N THR A 471 -6.11 -9.49 3.56
CA THR A 471 -5.10 -10.42 3.09
C THR A 471 -5.58 -11.87 3.18
N PRO A 472 -5.10 -12.76 2.29
CA PRO A 472 -5.43 -14.19 2.30
C PRO A 472 -5.22 -14.86 3.66
N TRP A 473 -4.12 -14.55 4.34
CA TRP A 473 -3.72 -15.25 5.56
C TRP A 473 -4.51 -14.87 6.82
N HIS A 474 -5.30 -13.80 6.79
CA HIS A 474 -6.17 -13.39 7.90
C HIS A 474 -7.64 -13.80 7.71
N ASN A 475 -7.93 -14.52 6.63
CA ASN A 475 -9.28 -14.82 6.17
C ASN A 475 -9.31 -16.23 5.54
N CYS A 476 -10.46 -16.60 4.99
CA CYS A 476 -10.66 -17.77 4.16
C CYS A 476 -11.60 -17.45 2.99
N MET A 477 -11.62 -18.32 1.97
CA MET A 477 -12.61 -18.25 0.91
C MET A 477 -13.92 -18.94 1.29
N ILE A 478 -15.02 -18.33 0.86
CA ILE A 478 -16.37 -18.85 0.96
C ILE A 478 -16.99 -18.81 -0.43
N LYS A 479 -17.47 -19.96 -0.91
CA LYS A 479 -18.25 -20.09 -2.14
C LYS A 479 -19.69 -20.39 -1.76
N VAL A 480 -20.63 -19.64 -2.32
CA VAL A 480 -22.06 -19.87 -2.12
C VAL A 480 -22.65 -20.36 -3.44
N GLU A 481 -23.34 -21.49 -3.41
CA GLU A 481 -23.98 -22.07 -4.59
C GLU A 481 -24.97 -21.08 -5.23
N GLY A 482 -24.81 -20.85 -6.53
CA GLY A 482 -25.63 -19.93 -7.33
C GLY A 482 -25.15 -18.48 -7.35
N ASP A 483 -24.12 -18.12 -6.57
CA ASP A 483 -23.51 -16.79 -6.65
C ASP A 483 -22.32 -16.78 -7.63
N ASP A 484 -22.16 -15.68 -8.36
CA ASP A 484 -21.05 -15.49 -9.31
C ASP A 484 -19.71 -15.15 -8.63
N PHE A 485 -19.77 -14.62 -7.40
CA PHE A 485 -18.58 -14.17 -6.67
C PHE A 485 -18.07 -15.21 -5.67
N LEU A 486 -16.76 -15.24 -5.49
CA LEU A 486 -16.12 -15.81 -4.31
C LEU A 486 -16.08 -14.75 -3.21
N TYR A 487 -16.29 -15.16 -1.96
CA TYR A 487 -16.29 -14.25 -0.82
C TYR A 487 -15.09 -14.47 0.07
N LEU A 488 -14.32 -13.42 0.31
CA LEU A 488 -13.23 -13.42 1.29
C LEU A 488 -13.79 -12.93 2.63
N ALA A 489 -13.71 -13.76 3.67
CA ALA A 489 -14.18 -13.38 4.99
C ALA A 489 -13.43 -14.12 6.09
N ARG A 490 -13.61 -13.68 7.33
CA ARG A 490 -13.21 -14.46 8.50
C ARG A 490 -13.97 -15.78 8.54
N SER A 491 -13.31 -16.87 8.93
CA SER A 491 -13.94 -18.20 9.02
C SER A 491 -15.14 -18.26 9.98
N ALA A 492 -15.20 -17.36 10.99
CA ALA A 492 -16.37 -17.20 11.84
C ALA A 492 -17.66 -16.88 11.07
N VAL A 493 -17.57 -16.20 9.92
CA VAL A 493 -18.73 -15.89 9.07
C VAL A 493 -19.32 -17.18 8.50
N ALA A 494 -18.48 -18.06 7.96
CA ALA A 494 -18.93 -19.36 7.46
C ALA A 494 -19.42 -20.27 8.60
N LYS A 495 -18.71 -20.33 9.73
CA LYS A 495 -19.09 -21.13 10.89
C LYS A 495 -20.44 -20.71 11.47
N LYS A 496 -20.71 -19.41 11.54
CA LYS A 496 -22.01 -18.88 11.97
C LYS A 496 -23.14 -19.31 11.02
N ALA A 497 -22.87 -19.30 9.72
CA ALA A 497 -23.85 -19.73 8.71
C ALA A 497 -24.15 -21.23 8.79
N LEU A 498 -23.12 -22.06 8.95
CA LEU A 498 -23.26 -23.50 9.12
C LEU A 498 -23.93 -23.91 10.43
N ALA A 499 -23.93 -23.03 11.42
CA ALA A 499 -24.68 -23.22 12.66
C ALA A 499 -26.15 -22.76 12.57
N SER A 500 -26.55 -22.08 11.49
CA SER A 500 -27.94 -21.67 11.24
C SER A 500 -28.66 -22.67 10.33
N ALA A 501 -29.99 -22.61 10.30
CA ALA A 501 -30.81 -23.42 9.39
C ALA A 501 -30.81 -22.87 7.95
N ASP A 502 -30.23 -21.70 7.70
CA ASP A 502 -30.31 -21.00 6.42
C ASP A 502 -29.29 -21.52 5.41
N TYR A 503 -28.24 -22.19 5.89
CA TYR A 503 -27.16 -22.72 5.05
C TYR A 503 -26.82 -24.16 5.41
N THR A 504 -26.46 -24.92 4.39
CA THR A 504 -25.79 -26.23 4.49
C THR A 504 -24.44 -26.12 3.81
N GLY A 505 -23.49 -26.99 4.16
CA GLY A 505 -22.15 -26.93 3.56
C GLY A 505 -21.06 -27.46 4.46
N SER A 506 -19.81 -27.29 4.03
CA SER A 506 -18.64 -27.70 4.80
C SER A 506 -17.36 -27.02 4.28
N TRP A 507 -16.27 -27.19 5.02
CA TRP A 507 -14.93 -26.96 4.50
C TRP A 507 -14.57 -28.09 3.54
N VAL A 508 -14.19 -27.75 2.30
CA VAL A 508 -13.86 -28.71 1.25
C VAL A 508 -12.47 -28.45 0.70
N ASN A 509 -11.81 -29.52 0.24
CA ASN A 509 -10.55 -29.43 -0.50
C ASN A 509 -10.87 -29.43 -1.99
N GLY A 510 -10.75 -28.27 -2.63
CA GLY A 510 -10.90 -28.14 -4.08
C GLY A 510 -9.57 -28.39 -4.80
N PRO A 511 -9.60 -28.51 -6.14
CA PRO A 511 -8.39 -28.63 -6.96
C PRO A 511 -7.47 -27.41 -6.81
N ASP A 512 -8.06 -26.23 -6.58
CA ASP A 512 -7.35 -24.95 -6.44
C ASP A 512 -7.08 -24.55 -4.99
N GLY A 513 -7.21 -25.49 -4.05
CA GLY A 513 -7.07 -25.26 -2.62
C GLY A 513 -8.40 -25.32 -1.87
N SER A 514 -8.29 -25.29 -0.53
CA SER A 514 -9.44 -25.48 0.35
C SER A 514 -10.27 -24.20 0.54
N TYR A 515 -11.58 -24.36 0.79
CA TYR A 515 -12.51 -23.25 1.04
C TYR A 515 -13.80 -23.74 1.71
N PHE A 516 -14.63 -22.81 2.20
CA PHE A 516 -15.99 -23.13 2.64
C PHE A 516 -16.96 -23.17 1.46
N SER A 517 -17.56 -24.33 1.19
CA SER A 517 -18.64 -24.49 0.20
C SER A 517 -19.99 -24.46 0.90
N LEU A 518 -20.80 -23.44 0.60
CA LEU A 518 -22.11 -23.21 1.23
C LEU A 518 -23.25 -23.28 0.20
N LYS A 519 -24.39 -23.81 0.61
CA LYS A 519 -25.65 -23.84 -0.14
C LYS A 519 -26.77 -23.30 0.74
N ARG A 520 -27.61 -22.44 0.18
CA ARG A 520 -28.79 -21.90 0.88
C ARG A 520 -29.86 -22.99 1.04
N ALA A 521 -30.43 -23.13 2.24
CA ALA A 521 -31.42 -24.15 2.56
C ALA A 521 -32.79 -23.87 1.91
N THR A 522 -33.15 -22.60 1.72
CA THR A 522 -34.33 -22.19 0.95
C THR A 522 -33.91 -21.52 -0.36
N ALA A 523 -34.46 -22.00 -1.48
CA ALA A 523 -34.30 -21.34 -2.77
C ALA A 523 -34.98 -19.97 -2.68
N TRP A 524 -34.20 -18.91 -2.55
CA TRP A 524 -34.75 -17.57 -2.68
C TRP A 524 -35.07 -17.37 -4.17
N VAL A 525 -36.35 -17.51 -4.53
CA VAL A 525 -36.86 -17.09 -5.86
C VAL A 525 -36.77 -15.57 -5.87
N ARG A 526 -35.64 -15.06 -6.36
CA ARG A 526 -35.53 -13.65 -6.67
C ARG A 526 -36.06 -13.45 -8.07
N THR A 527 -37.29 -12.96 -8.20
CA THR A 527 -37.69 -12.26 -9.42
C THR A 527 -37.05 -10.88 -9.32
N PRO A 528 -35.95 -10.57 -10.01
CA PRO A 528 -35.49 -9.18 -10.06
C PRO A 528 -36.65 -8.37 -10.64
N THR A 529 -37.10 -7.32 -9.95
CA THR A 529 -38.08 -6.41 -10.52
C THR A 529 -37.42 -5.73 -11.71
N LYS A 530 -37.67 -6.25 -12.91
CA LYS A 530 -37.06 -5.78 -14.15
C LYS A 530 -37.75 -4.47 -14.51
N LEU A 531 -37.11 -3.35 -14.20
CA LEU A 531 -37.62 -2.04 -14.60
C LEU A 531 -37.28 -1.85 -16.08
N ILE A 532 -38.27 -1.97 -16.95
CA ILE A 532 -38.10 -1.77 -18.40
C ILE A 532 -38.01 -0.27 -18.64
N ILE A 533 -36.83 0.22 -19.05
CA ILE A 533 -36.69 1.57 -19.57
C ILE A 533 -37.21 1.55 -21.02
N PRO A 534 -38.19 2.39 -21.39
CA PRO A 534 -38.60 2.53 -22.79
C PRO A 534 -37.39 2.95 -23.62
N GLN A 535 -37.19 2.37 -24.81
CA GLN A 535 -36.17 2.86 -25.73
C GLN A 535 -36.41 4.35 -26.00
N LEU A 536 -35.56 5.19 -25.44
CA LEU A 536 -35.60 6.64 -25.62
C LEU A 536 -34.27 7.07 -26.22
N SER A 537 -34.34 7.81 -27.33
CA SER A 537 -33.21 8.27 -28.13
C SER A 537 -32.49 9.49 -27.54
N VAL A 538 -32.44 9.65 -26.20
CA VAL A 538 -31.98 10.89 -25.55
C VAL A 538 -30.80 10.63 -24.59
N GLU A 539 -29.80 11.52 -24.65
CA GLU A 539 -28.51 11.41 -23.93
C GLU A 539 -28.58 11.57 -22.40
N LYS A 540 -29.72 11.98 -21.83
CA LYS A 540 -29.97 12.05 -20.38
C LYS A 540 -31.41 11.67 -20.05
N VAL A 541 -31.61 10.76 -19.10
CA VAL A 541 -32.93 10.35 -18.62
C VAL A 541 -33.05 10.66 -17.13
N ALA A 542 -33.99 11.53 -16.77
CA ALA A 542 -34.40 11.72 -15.38
C ALA A 542 -35.71 10.97 -15.16
N ILE A 543 -35.76 10.10 -14.14
CA ILE A 543 -36.94 9.32 -13.75
C ILE A 543 -37.55 10.00 -12.51
N PHE A 544 -38.84 10.33 -12.60
CA PHE A 544 -39.61 10.92 -11.52
C PHE A 544 -40.63 9.92 -10.96
N ASP A 545 -40.61 9.71 -9.65
CA ASP A 545 -41.74 9.14 -8.90
C ASP A 545 -42.48 10.31 -8.23
N GLN A 546 -43.78 10.46 -8.51
CA GLN A 546 -44.61 11.55 -8.04
C GLN A 546 -44.74 11.62 -6.50
N LYS A 547 -44.31 10.60 -5.76
CA LYS A 547 -44.39 10.61 -4.28
C LYS A 547 -43.03 10.68 -3.55
N LYS A 548 -41.89 10.52 -4.22
CA LYS A 548 -40.57 10.42 -3.54
C LYS A 548 -39.38 10.89 -4.39
N GLY A 549 -39.34 12.17 -4.76
CA GLY A 549 -38.11 12.85 -5.23
C GLY A 549 -37.47 12.31 -6.52
N THR A 550 -36.51 13.07 -7.05
CA THR A 550 -35.94 12.86 -8.39
C THR A 550 -34.80 11.83 -8.42
N ILE A 551 -34.80 10.92 -9.39
CA ILE A 551 -33.63 10.09 -9.75
C ILE A 551 -33.08 10.59 -11.09
N VAL A 552 -31.82 11.02 -11.12
CA VAL A 552 -31.14 11.48 -12.35
C VAL A 552 -30.18 10.40 -12.82
N VAL A 553 -30.38 9.88 -14.04
CA VAL A 553 -29.49 8.91 -14.68
C VAL A 553 -28.76 9.61 -15.82
N VAL A 554 -27.42 9.66 -15.74
CA VAL A 554 -26.55 10.19 -16.79
C VAL A 554 -25.72 9.05 -17.35
N SER A 555 -25.82 8.79 -18.65
CA SER A 555 -24.98 7.82 -19.35
C SER A 555 -23.91 8.56 -20.16
N PRO A 556 -22.60 8.30 -19.97
CA PRO A 556 -21.59 8.78 -20.88
C PRO A 556 -21.60 7.94 -22.16
N LEU A 557 -21.73 8.60 -23.31
CA LEU A 557 -21.39 8.00 -24.61
C LEU A 557 -19.87 7.84 -24.65
N ALA A 558 -19.44 6.58 -24.83
CA ALA A 558 -18.06 6.14 -25.00
C ALA A 558 -17.10 6.41 -23.83
N GLU A 559 -16.90 5.39 -22.96
CA GLU A 559 -15.56 4.92 -22.54
C GLU A 559 -15.65 3.77 -21.49
N ARG A 560 -14.85 2.73 -21.75
CA ARG A 560 -14.39 1.54 -21.00
C ARG A 560 -15.10 1.08 -19.70
N GLN A 561 -15.89 0.00 -19.86
CA GLN A 561 -16.13 -1.19 -19.02
C GLN A 561 -15.98 -1.17 -17.47
N ARG A 562 -16.92 -0.54 -16.73
CA ARG A 562 -17.38 -0.94 -15.38
C ARG A 562 -18.86 -0.57 -15.15
N PRO A 563 -19.63 -1.27 -14.28
CA PRO A 563 -20.99 -0.87 -13.90
C PRO A 563 -20.99 0.46 -13.13
N ILE A 564 -22.01 1.30 -13.35
CA ILE A 564 -22.21 2.55 -12.61
C ILE A 564 -23.05 2.25 -11.38
N VAL A 565 -22.52 2.53 -10.19
CA VAL A 565 -23.26 2.41 -8.92
C VAL A 565 -23.66 3.81 -8.47
N ILE A 566 -24.97 4.05 -8.29
CA ILE A 566 -25.50 5.33 -7.84
C ILE A 566 -26.10 5.16 -6.44
N CYS A 567 -25.50 5.80 -5.43
CA CYS A 567 -26.06 5.81 -4.08
C CYS A 567 -27.21 6.81 -4.01
N SER A 568 -28.44 6.34 -3.77
CA SER A 568 -29.65 7.15 -3.61
C SER A 568 -30.32 6.89 -2.27
N PRO A 569 -30.59 7.91 -1.43
CA PRO A 569 -31.30 7.76 -0.17
C PRO A 569 -32.79 7.36 -0.34
N VAL A 570 -33.26 7.26 -1.59
CA VAL A 570 -34.65 6.99 -1.95
C VAL A 570 -34.90 5.47 -2.15
N VAL A 571 -33.85 4.68 -2.41
CA VAL A 571 -33.98 3.23 -2.60
C VAL A 571 -33.85 2.51 -1.26
N GLY A 572 -34.92 1.90 -0.77
CA GLY A 572 -34.94 1.25 0.54
C GLY A 572 -33.83 0.20 0.72
N ARG A 573 -33.27 0.09 1.93
CA ARG A 573 -32.15 -0.80 2.29
C ARG A 573 -32.30 -2.27 1.86
N LYS A 574 -33.52 -2.76 1.66
CA LYS A 574 -33.79 -4.17 1.31
C LYS A 574 -34.02 -4.43 -0.19
N ASN A 575 -34.22 -3.39 -1.00
CA ASN A 575 -34.64 -3.52 -2.40
C ASN A 575 -33.77 -2.66 -3.34
N PRO A 576 -32.51 -3.03 -3.60
CA PRO A 576 -31.68 -2.33 -4.58
C PRO A 576 -32.30 -2.45 -5.99
N LEU A 577 -32.28 -1.35 -6.74
CA LEU A 577 -32.75 -1.33 -8.13
C LEU A 577 -31.58 -1.64 -9.06
N VAL A 578 -31.71 -2.68 -9.88
CA VAL A 578 -30.76 -3.01 -10.95
C VAL A 578 -31.43 -2.67 -12.28
N VAL A 579 -30.92 -1.64 -12.94
CA VAL A 579 -31.38 -1.21 -14.26
C VAL A 579 -30.52 -1.90 -15.29
N THR A 580 -31.12 -2.75 -16.11
CA THR A 580 -30.49 -3.35 -17.29
C THR A 580 -31.12 -2.75 -18.54
N ASN A 581 -30.30 -2.24 -19.45
CA ASN A 581 -30.79 -1.78 -20.74
C ASN A 581 -31.12 -3.01 -21.60
N SER A 582 -32.30 -3.05 -22.22
CA SER A 582 -32.85 -4.22 -22.93
C SER A 582 -32.28 -4.46 -24.33
N GLY A 583 -31.28 -3.68 -24.77
CA GLY A 583 -30.52 -3.92 -25.98
C GLY A 583 -29.25 -4.74 -25.71
N ASN A 584 -28.91 -5.67 -26.62
CA ASN A 584 -27.69 -6.47 -26.57
C ASN A 584 -26.46 -5.56 -26.32
N GLY A 585 -25.84 -5.69 -25.15
CA GLY A 585 -24.62 -4.97 -24.77
C GLY A 585 -24.78 -3.80 -23.77
N GLY A 586 -25.97 -3.58 -23.21
CA GLY A 586 -26.19 -2.52 -22.21
C GLY A 586 -25.52 -2.74 -20.84
N ARG A 587 -24.89 -1.70 -20.28
CA ARG A 587 -24.27 -1.71 -18.93
C ARG A 587 -25.34 -1.79 -17.83
N PRO A 588 -25.17 -2.60 -16.77
CA PRO A 588 -26.06 -2.57 -15.61
C PRO A 588 -25.76 -1.34 -14.70
N ILE A 589 -26.80 -0.63 -14.28
CA ILE A 589 -26.72 0.45 -13.27
C ILE A 589 -27.38 -0.06 -11.99
N VAL A 590 -26.67 0.03 -10.86
CA VAL A 590 -27.17 -0.43 -9.56
C VAL A 590 -27.40 0.77 -8.63
N ILE A 591 -28.60 0.90 -8.07
CA ILE A 591 -28.98 2.00 -7.19
C ILE A 591 -29.28 1.48 -5.77
N CYS A 592 -28.61 2.02 -4.74
CA CYS A 592 -28.75 1.58 -3.33
C CYS A 592 -28.71 2.74 -2.30
N SER A 593 -29.19 2.50 -1.07
CA SER A 593 -29.23 3.50 0.03
C SER A 593 -27.88 3.76 0.71
N PRO A 594 -27.59 4.99 1.20
CA PRO A 594 -26.44 5.27 2.05
C PRO A 594 -26.54 4.58 3.43
N GLN A 595 -25.40 4.15 3.97
CA GLN A 595 -25.32 3.31 5.16
C GLN A 595 -25.63 4.05 6.50
N SER A 596 -25.57 5.39 6.60
CA SER A 596 -25.96 6.13 7.82
C SER A 596 -26.43 7.59 7.61
N ARG A 597 -27.22 8.13 8.57
CA ARG A 597 -27.66 9.55 8.58
C ARG A 597 -26.49 10.55 8.55
N ARG A 598 -25.29 10.21 9.05
CA ARG A 598 -24.09 11.08 8.98
C ARG A 598 -23.47 11.14 7.58
N SER A 599 -23.65 10.11 6.75
CA SER A 599 -23.19 10.14 5.34
C SER A 599 -24.11 10.96 4.44
N ALA A 600 -25.40 11.07 4.81
CA ALA A 600 -26.36 11.90 4.09
C ALA A 600 -26.12 13.40 4.31
N SER A 601 -25.67 13.82 5.50
CA SER A 601 -25.39 15.23 5.82
C SER A 601 -24.12 15.78 5.17
N SER A 602 -23.13 14.94 4.87
CA SER A 602 -21.90 15.37 4.18
C SER A 602 -22.10 15.60 2.68
N LEU A 603 -23.12 14.99 2.08
CA LEU A 603 -23.47 15.17 0.66
C LEU A 603 -24.24 16.47 0.39
N TRP A 604 -24.84 17.08 1.43
CA TRP A 604 -25.68 18.27 1.31
C TRP A 604 -25.44 19.26 2.45
N SER A 605 -24.18 19.63 2.69
CA SER A 605 -23.90 20.86 3.44
C SER A 605 -24.27 22.07 2.57
N PRO A 606 -24.99 23.10 3.07
CA PRO A 606 -25.35 24.30 2.31
C PRO A 606 -24.15 25.14 1.84
N VAL A 607 -22.91 24.75 2.16
CA VAL A 607 -21.69 25.51 1.87
C VAL A 607 -21.17 25.29 0.42
N LEU A 608 -21.81 24.44 -0.39
CA LEU A 608 -21.43 24.19 -1.80
C LEU A 608 -21.85 25.27 -2.81
N GLN A 609 -22.01 26.53 -2.41
CA GLN A 609 -22.16 27.65 -3.36
C GLN A 609 -20.82 28.31 -3.79
N LYS A 610 -19.67 27.80 -3.33
CA LYS A 610 -18.36 28.30 -3.77
C LYS A 610 -17.36 27.18 -4.04
N VAL A 611 -17.57 26.43 -5.13
CA VAL A 611 -16.47 25.74 -5.80
C VAL A 611 -16.24 26.43 -7.14
N ARG A 612 -15.14 27.17 -7.22
CA ARG A 612 -14.61 27.71 -8.48
C ARG A 612 -13.96 26.58 -9.26
N ASN A 613 -14.20 26.56 -10.57
CA ASN A 613 -13.60 25.65 -11.52
C ASN A 613 -12.10 25.99 -11.71
N PRO A 614 -11.14 25.04 -11.57
CA PRO A 614 -9.73 25.33 -11.77
C PRO A 614 -9.20 25.08 -13.19
N VAL A 615 -10.04 24.88 -14.21
CA VAL A 615 -9.59 24.87 -15.62
C VAL A 615 -10.66 25.46 -16.55
N GLY A 616 -10.28 26.48 -17.33
CA GLY A 616 -11.17 27.27 -18.19
C GLY A 616 -11.59 26.56 -19.48
N SER A 617 -12.69 25.82 -19.44
CA SER A 617 -13.44 25.43 -20.65
C SER A 617 -14.95 25.43 -20.36
N PRO A 618 -15.80 26.05 -21.22
CA PRO A 618 -17.24 26.12 -20.97
C PRO A 618 -17.94 24.80 -21.33
N ILE A 619 -18.67 24.23 -20.36
CA ILE A 619 -19.61 23.13 -20.60
C ILE A 619 -20.88 23.71 -21.26
N VAL A 620 -21.15 23.33 -22.51
CA VAL A 620 -22.40 23.63 -23.22
C VAL A 620 -23.52 22.74 -22.66
N ARG A 621 -24.64 23.33 -22.21
CA ARG A 621 -25.83 22.58 -21.79
C ARG A 621 -26.68 22.22 -23.02
N THR A 622 -26.75 20.95 -23.39
CA THR A 622 -27.72 20.41 -24.36
C THR A 622 -28.96 19.84 -23.65
N LYS A 623 -30.08 19.81 -24.39
CA LYS A 623 -31.47 19.58 -23.97
C LYS A 623 -31.64 18.32 -23.09
N THR A 624 -32.23 18.49 -21.91
CA THR A 624 -32.68 17.38 -21.05
C THR A 624 -34.15 17.08 -21.35
N SER A 625 -34.48 15.83 -21.69
CA SER A 625 -35.86 15.35 -21.77
C SER A 625 -36.24 14.62 -20.46
N ILE A 626 -37.46 14.84 -19.97
CA ILE A 626 -37.99 14.22 -18.75
C ILE A 626 -38.95 13.11 -19.16
N ALA A 627 -38.75 11.89 -18.64
CA ALA A 627 -39.68 10.78 -18.81
C ALA A 627 -40.33 10.45 -17.46
N ILE A 628 -41.65 10.39 -17.42
CA ILE A 628 -42.43 10.01 -16.22
C ILE A 628 -42.78 8.53 -16.37
N CYS A 629 -42.28 7.68 -15.48
CA CYS A 629 -42.64 6.27 -15.44
C CYS A 629 -43.59 6.05 -14.25
N SER A 630 -44.78 5.50 -14.52
CA SER A 630 -45.70 5.06 -13.46
C SER A 630 -45.47 3.57 -13.16
N PRO A 631 -45.60 3.09 -11.91
CA PRO A 631 -45.61 1.67 -11.62
C PRO A 631 -46.80 1.01 -12.30
N VAL A 632 -46.59 -0.15 -12.91
CA VAL A 632 -47.65 -0.96 -13.52
C VAL A 632 -48.56 -1.46 -12.40
N THR A 633 -49.71 -0.81 -12.21
CA THR A 633 -50.86 -1.48 -11.63
C THR A 633 -51.41 -2.42 -12.70
N GLU A 634 -51.51 -3.70 -12.37
CA GLU A 634 -52.14 -4.69 -13.23
C GLU A 634 -53.55 -4.23 -13.65
N LYS A 635 -53.87 -4.51 -14.92
CA LYS A 635 -55.10 -4.26 -15.68
C LYS A 635 -55.18 -2.88 -16.38
N ASN A 636 -54.96 -2.99 -17.70
CA ASN A 636 -55.17 -2.04 -18.80
C ASN A 636 -53.92 -1.28 -19.28
N GLY A 637 -53.66 -1.38 -20.59
CA GLY A 637 -52.41 -1.01 -21.26
C GLY A 637 -52.01 0.46 -21.14
N ALA A 638 -50.71 0.70 -21.30
CA ALA A 638 -50.07 2.01 -21.13
C ALA A 638 -50.49 3.02 -22.20
N THR A 639 -50.94 4.21 -21.78
CA THR A 639 -51.04 5.41 -22.62
C THR A 639 -49.81 6.29 -22.36
N VAL A 640 -49.01 6.55 -23.39
CA VAL A 640 -47.88 7.50 -23.34
C VAL A 640 -48.40 8.88 -23.74
N THR A 641 -48.35 9.85 -22.82
CA THR A 641 -48.62 11.26 -23.15
C THR A 641 -47.31 12.05 -23.17
N GLN A 642 -46.91 12.51 -24.35
CA GLN A 642 -45.85 13.51 -24.51
C GLN A 642 -46.42 14.88 -24.09
N ALA A 643 -45.85 15.51 -23.07
CA ALA A 643 -46.12 16.92 -22.80
C ALA A 643 -45.14 17.78 -23.61
N PRO A 644 -45.60 18.76 -24.41
CA PRO A 644 -44.70 19.67 -25.13
C PRO A 644 -44.05 20.63 -24.12
N VAL A 645 -42.72 20.68 -24.11
CA VAL A 645 -41.96 21.71 -23.38
C VAL A 645 -41.78 22.90 -24.31
N ASP A 646 -42.27 24.06 -23.90
CA ASP A 646 -42.29 25.30 -24.67
C ASP A 646 -40.87 25.80 -24.97
N ASN A 647 -40.50 25.93 -26.25
CA ASN A 647 -39.20 26.41 -26.70
C ASN A 647 -39.13 27.94 -26.60
N ARG A 648 -38.69 28.49 -25.46
CA ARG A 648 -38.19 29.88 -25.41
C ARG A 648 -36.68 29.89 -25.15
N PRO A 649 -35.88 30.65 -25.92
CA PRO A 649 -34.46 30.81 -25.65
C PRO A 649 -34.27 31.72 -24.44
N PHE A 650 -33.58 31.22 -23.41
CA PHE A 650 -33.16 32.05 -22.28
C PHE A 650 -32.09 33.04 -22.75
N LYS A 651 -32.35 34.34 -22.53
CA LYS A 651 -31.49 35.47 -22.93
C LYS A 651 -30.14 35.42 -22.21
N ARG A 652 -29.07 35.56 -22.99
CA ARG A 652 -27.69 35.81 -22.55
C ARG A 652 -27.59 37.20 -21.91
N VAL A 653 -26.97 37.31 -20.73
CA VAL A 653 -26.50 38.60 -20.18
C VAL A 653 -25.03 38.39 -19.85
N ASP A 654 -24.16 38.85 -20.75
CA ASP A 654 -22.72 38.81 -20.57
C ASP A 654 -22.22 39.98 -19.71
N SER A 655 -21.12 39.68 -19.03
CA SER A 655 -20.32 40.46 -18.08
C SER A 655 -19.85 41.83 -18.55
N HIS A 656 -19.79 42.81 -17.63
CA HIS A 656 -18.84 43.92 -17.73
C HIS A 656 -18.07 44.18 -16.42
N TRP A 657 -16.79 44.47 -16.63
CA TRP A 657 -15.74 44.87 -15.71
C TRP A 657 -16.08 46.17 -14.97
N VAL A 658 -15.62 46.31 -13.73
CA VAL A 658 -15.43 47.63 -13.11
C VAL A 658 -13.94 47.88 -12.92
N ARG A 659 -13.48 48.98 -13.50
CA ARG A 659 -12.10 49.51 -13.46
C ARG A 659 -11.83 50.25 -12.13
N PRO A 660 -10.56 50.51 -11.77
CA PRO A 660 -10.22 51.25 -10.56
C PRO A 660 -10.67 52.72 -10.71
N GLY A 661 -11.63 53.20 -9.91
CA GLY A 661 -11.97 54.64 -9.88
C GLY A 661 -13.38 55.07 -9.49
N GLU A 662 -14.39 54.19 -9.38
CA GLU A 662 -15.77 54.66 -9.10
C GLU A 662 -16.16 54.53 -7.61
N LYS A 663 -16.43 55.68 -6.99
CA LYS A 663 -17.00 55.82 -5.65
C LYS A 663 -18.54 55.83 -5.70
N THR A 664 -19.13 55.49 -4.55
CA THR A 664 -20.48 55.84 -4.06
C THR A 664 -21.63 54.93 -4.52
N SER A 665 -22.74 54.74 -3.80
CA SER A 665 -23.26 55.29 -2.54
C SER A 665 -24.33 54.37 -1.91
N ARG A 666 -24.65 53.20 -2.48
CA ARG A 666 -25.90 52.49 -2.13
C ARG A 666 -25.78 51.40 -1.06
N LEU A 667 -24.57 50.94 -0.73
CA LEU A 667 -24.35 49.99 0.38
C LEU A 667 -24.26 50.67 1.76
N ARG A 668 -24.02 51.98 1.83
CA ARG A 668 -24.00 52.73 3.11
C ARG A 668 -25.40 53.00 3.67
N MET A 669 -26.42 53.17 2.82
CA MET A 669 -27.79 53.46 3.28
C MET A 669 -28.55 52.24 3.81
N PHE A 670 -28.19 51.02 3.39
CA PHE A 670 -28.85 49.81 3.89
C PHE A 670 -28.33 49.40 5.28
N VAL A 671 -27.07 49.74 5.58
CA VAL A 671 -26.42 49.43 6.87
C VAL A 671 -26.72 50.51 7.93
N GLN A 672 -26.97 51.77 7.56
CA GLN A 672 -27.30 52.83 8.53
C GLN A 672 -28.74 52.77 9.07
N ASN A 673 -29.72 52.28 8.31
CA ASN A 673 -31.13 52.38 8.70
C ASN A 673 -31.67 51.20 9.53
N ASN A 674 -30.88 50.14 9.75
CA ASN A 674 -31.35 48.95 10.50
C ASN A 674 -30.42 48.53 11.66
N LEU A 675 -29.43 49.35 12.01
CA LEU A 675 -28.52 49.07 13.13
C LEU A 675 -29.09 49.30 14.56
N PRO A 676 -30.15 50.10 14.81
CA PRO A 676 -30.65 50.30 16.19
C PRO A 676 -31.52 49.17 16.75
N GLN A 677 -32.07 48.26 15.93
CA GLN A 677 -32.97 47.19 16.40
C GLN A 677 -32.30 45.84 16.69
N LEU A 678 -30.97 45.73 16.53
CA LEU A 678 -30.21 44.49 16.75
C LEU A 678 -29.24 44.56 17.94
N ARG A 679 -29.40 45.52 18.85
CA ARG A 679 -28.51 45.72 20.02
C ARG A 679 -29.15 45.50 21.40
N THR A 680 -30.31 44.85 21.50
CA THR A 680 -31.00 44.62 22.79
C THR A 680 -31.37 43.18 23.09
N GLN A 681 -30.56 42.20 22.69
CA GLN A 681 -30.57 40.85 23.27
C GLN A 681 -29.15 40.25 23.29
N ALA A 682 -28.33 40.76 24.21
CA ALA A 682 -27.11 40.11 24.67
C ALA A 682 -26.81 40.57 26.12
N VAL A 683 -27.41 39.88 27.08
CA VAL A 683 -26.90 39.68 28.45
C VAL A 683 -27.05 38.20 28.73
#